data_AF-A0A7C1SYC5-F1
#
_entry.id   AF-A0A7C1SYC5-F1
#
_cell.length_a   1.000
_cell.length_b   1.000
_cell.length_c   1.000
_cell.angle_alpha   90.00
_cell.angle_beta   90.00
_cell.angle_gamma   90.00
#
_symmetry.space_group_name_H-M   'P 1'
#
loop_
_entity.id
_entity.type
_entity.pdbx_description
1 polymer ?
#
loop_
_entity_poly.entity_id
_entity_poly.type
_entity_poly.pdbx_seq_one_letter_code
_entity_poly.pdbx_strand_id
1 'polypeptide(L)'
;MEINKIALTSPIKDNDWRSVRQAIQQLSHLRLGPDSSPTFSSLTLTGLTDNSLIYSSSGTLTSLGAATNGQLAIGSTGATPVLAGITGTANQVTVTNAPGSITLSLPQDIHTGASPTFTGLTLSSLTATRLMATGSSKEAASVSDLTAWIAGTTDHISVADDSDGTVTLDFDTNTQTLLGSFNGIFLEKLDFTVSEAGGTVTGSLEQDSGGDLIQKFSDGYTTLDCTPALTIDLTAYVGTDAIPKVVFVYILQSAKTVIAASNSDWPATEHCKVAKLALKSAVTTGTDGGALGNQNKNDYASAVNGQGHILHMEHRLRQEPAAYDSGVALTLKNAAGTALTTGNSSTAVEIVTTEGKVFQLHRHTFPAFDMYTTATDDAHVVNQPTDEGGAYETTADLVADVTHYVDGTAAGVVIGVNKYFNLVVWGIQNRMGEASHVMINLPTGQYTTSSNAVADVDGNSIFEIPSAFKGTGFLIARLTFRLIAGSQWTYIAQEDLRGKFPDIIAGVGITTTDHALLANLIAPADDHTQYLLADGTRALAGAWDMGSQVLTNVNIDTGNINVAVVNTEWDTAFAHVSNDGSDHSFIDQSVLVAASPTFVGMTLSGDLSLGFGDLVSEQNPDVVNAIRMKSTASDVDVVLGDGTGYFSVWNAVDDTAVFYVNNVGDTDIARNLTVVGTVNITTVAAEGSDVDKFLVDSSGLVKYRTGTQVLSDIGGAVADDTAYNATSWNANTDAATKNAIRDKVETMDTAIGSNTTAIGLNTTHRGLTSGNPHVVTPTELSLVIGTDVLAEQTIGIADNNLLEVDDTDAADNDFAKFTAA
;
A
#
# COMPACT_ATOMS: atom_id res chain seq x y z
N MET A 1 116.89 -58.39 -30.47
CA MET A 1 116.14 -57.14 -30.17
C MET A 1 114.67 -57.52 -30.00
N GLU A 2 114.24 -58.16 -28.92
CA GLU A 2 114.75 -58.11 -27.54
C GLU A 2 114.66 -56.71 -26.94
N ILE A 3 113.57 -56.49 -26.20
CA ILE A 3 113.44 -55.46 -25.17
C ILE A 3 113.02 -56.21 -23.89
N ASN A 4 113.64 -55.85 -22.77
CA ASN A 4 113.60 -56.59 -21.51
C ASN A 4 112.19 -57.04 -21.07
N LYS A 5 111.98 -58.37 -21.05
CA LYS A 5 110.95 -58.98 -20.23
C LYS A 5 111.43 -58.94 -18.77
N ILE A 6 111.13 -57.84 -18.07
CA ILE A 6 111.44 -57.70 -16.64
C ILE A 6 110.69 -58.79 -15.88
N ALA A 7 111.40 -59.86 -15.53
CA ALA A 7 110.85 -60.93 -14.72
C ALA A 7 110.60 -60.37 -13.31
N LEU A 8 109.35 -60.40 -12.85
CA LEU A 8 108.95 -59.93 -11.51
C LEU A 8 109.49 -60.80 -10.36
N THR A 9 110.30 -61.81 -10.65
CA THR A 9 111.01 -62.65 -9.68
C THR A 9 112.44 -62.89 -10.14
N SER A 10 113.40 -62.81 -9.21
CA SER A 10 114.78 -63.26 -9.46
C SER A 10 114.79 -64.72 -9.94
N PRO A 11 115.73 -65.13 -10.81
CA PRO A 11 115.83 -66.53 -11.23
C PRO A 11 115.98 -67.45 -10.02
N ILE A 12 115.07 -68.43 -9.88
CA ILE A 12 115.17 -69.45 -8.84
C ILE A 12 116.39 -70.30 -9.13
N LYS A 13 117.45 -70.13 -8.34
CA LYS A 13 118.68 -70.92 -8.46
C LYS A 13 118.48 -72.30 -7.86
N ASP A 14 119.06 -73.30 -8.51
CA ASP A 14 118.92 -74.69 -8.11
C ASP A 14 119.50 -74.93 -6.70
N ASN A 15 118.81 -75.72 -5.89
CA ASN A 15 119.05 -75.91 -4.44
C ASN A 15 119.05 -74.66 -3.54
N ASP A 16 118.72 -73.45 -4.04
CA ASP A 16 118.61 -72.26 -3.19
C ASP A 16 117.19 -72.05 -2.63
N TRP A 17 116.94 -72.68 -1.47
CA TRP A 17 115.71 -72.50 -0.69
C TRP A 17 115.47 -71.08 -0.13
N ARG A 18 116.36 -70.10 -0.38
CA ARG A 18 116.08 -68.67 -0.16
C ARG A 18 115.46 -68.04 -1.40
N SER A 19 116.02 -68.26 -2.58
CA SER A 19 115.44 -67.80 -3.86
C SER A 19 114.04 -68.38 -4.11
N VAL A 20 113.82 -69.68 -3.83
CA VAL A 20 112.48 -70.29 -3.89
C VAL A 20 111.49 -69.56 -2.97
N ARG A 21 111.91 -69.25 -1.73
CA ARG A 21 111.09 -68.56 -0.74
C ARG A 21 110.76 -67.13 -1.16
N GLN A 22 111.74 -66.41 -1.71
CA GLN A 22 111.55 -65.04 -2.21
C GLN A 22 110.59 -65.01 -3.40
N ALA A 23 110.71 -65.95 -4.36
CA ALA A 23 109.77 -66.04 -5.47
C ALA A 23 108.34 -66.37 -4.99
N ILE A 24 108.18 -67.33 -4.07
CA ILE A 24 106.87 -67.65 -3.47
C ILE A 24 106.29 -66.43 -2.71
N GLN A 25 107.12 -65.71 -1.95
CA GLN A 25 106.73 -64.47 -1.26
C GLN A 25 106.39 -63.30 -2.21
N GLN A 26 106.95 -63.29 -3.42
CA GLN A 26 106.62 -62.31 -4.45
C GLN A 26 105.31 -62.68 -5.17
N LEU A 27 105.05 -63.96 -5.43
CA LEU A 27 103.76 -64.42 -5.97
C LEU A 27 102.60 -64.16 -4.99
N SER A 28 102.82 -64.25 -3.67
CA SER A 28 101.77 -63.94 -2.66
C SER A 28 101.36 -62.46 -2.60
N HIS A 29 102.00 -61.57 -3.37
CA HIS A 29 101.71 -60.14 -3.43
C HIS A 29 101.52 -59.63 -4.87
N LEU A 30 101.08 -60.49 -5.81
CA LEU A 30 100.84 -60.11 -7.20
C LEU A 30 99.77 -59.01 -7.31
N ARG A 31 100.22 -57.78 -7.61
CA ARG A 31 99.37 -56.60 -7.79
C ARG A 31 99.28 -56.27 -9.28
N LEU A 32 98.08 -56.43 -9.84
CA LEU A 32 97.82 -56.15 -11.26
C LEU A 32 97.62 -54.63 -11.49
N GLY A 33 98.03 -54.14 -12.67
CA GLY A 33 97.94 -52.72 -13.04
C GLY A 33 96.53 -52.28 -13.47
N PRO A 34 96.26 -50.95 -13.53
CA PRO A 34 94.93 -50.43 -13.85
C PRO A 34 94.41 -50.82 -15.24
N ASP A 35 95.30 -51.03 -16.22
CA ASP A 35 94.95 -51.45 -17.58
C ASP A 35 94.89 -52.97 -17.77
N SER A 36 95.02 -53.75 -16.69
CA SER A 36 94.99 -55.21 -16.77
C SER A 36 93.55 -55.74 -16.90
N SER A 37 93.36 -56.67 -17.84
CA SER A 37 92.08 -57.32 -18.14
C SER A 37 92.14 -58.83 -17.86
N PRO A 38 92.29 -59.26 -16.59
CA PRO A 38 92.43 -60.67 -16.24
C PRO A 38 91.13 -61.45 -16.47
N THR A 39 91.22 -62.55 -17.22
CA THR A 39 90.13 -63.52 -17.40
C THR A 39 90.23 -64.64 -16.37
N PHE A 40 89.26 -64.75 -15.47
CA PHE A 40 89.20 -65.82 -14.47
C PHE A 40 88.24 -66.94 -14.94
N SER A 41 88.74 -68.17 -15.10
CA SER A 41 87.89 -69.33 -15.43
C SER A 41 86.98 -69.74 -14.28
N SER A 42 87.43 -69.52 -13.05
CA SER A 42 86.69 -69.66 -11.80
C SER A 42 87.23 -68.61 -10.84
N LEU A 43 86.36 -67.79 -10.25
CA LEU A 43 86.76 -66.73 -9.33
C LEU A 43 86.15 -66.98 -7.94
N THR A 44 86.97 -67.42 -6.99
CA THR A 44 86.56 -67.59 -5.60
C THR A 44 86.86 -66.31 -4.81
N LEU A 45 85.84 -65.50 -4.58
CA LEU A 45 85.94 -64.30 -3.74
C LEU A 45 85.67 -64.67 -2.27
N THR A 46 86.72 -64.71 -1.46
CA THR A 46 86.62 -65.01 -0.02
C THR A 46 86.10 -63.81 0.78
N GLY A 47 85.17 -64.03 1.71
CA GLY A 47 84.63 -62.98 2.57
C GLY A 47 83.33 -62.34 2.08
N LEU A 48 82.72 -62.87 1.02
CA LEU A 48 81.34 -62.56 0.63
C LEU A 48 80.34 -63.43 1.40
N THR A 49 79.08 -62.99 1.46
CA THR A 49 77.96 -63.74 2.05
C THR A 49 77.28 -64.60 0.98
N ASP A 50 76.93 -65.84 1.29
CA ASP A 50 76.20 -66.71 0.36
C ASP A 50 74.81 -66.15 0.01
N ASN A 51 74.35 -66.40 -1.22
CA ASN A 51 73.06 -65.96 -1.75
C ASN A 51 72.77 -64.45 -1.64
N SER A 52 73.81 -63.62 -1.55
CA SER A 52 73.71 -62.16 -1.39
C SER A 52 74.07 -61.38 -2.66
N LEU A 53 73.78 -60.08 -2.67
CA LEU A 53 74.14 -59.17 -3.75
C LEU A 53 75.54 -58.55 -3.50
N ILE A 54 76.40 -58.57 -4.52
CA ILE A 54 77.74 -57.97 -4.50
C ILE A 54 77.66 -56.50 -4.91
N TYR A 55 78.38 -55.64 -4.21
CA TYR A 55 78.54 -54.22 -4.54
C TYR A 55 79.99 -53.74 -4.28
N SER A 56 80.35 -52.59 -4.84
CA SER A 56 81.65 -51.95 -4.59
C SER A 56 81.59 -50.96 -3.42
N SER A 57 82.49 -51.09 -2.45
CA SER A 57 82.67 -50.13 -1.36
C SER A 57 84.10 -49.57 -1.41
N SER A 58 84.27 -48.28 -1.67
CA SER A 58 85.58 -47.60 -1.76
C SER A 58 86.64 -48.32 -2.62
N GLY A 59 86.20 -48.98 -3.70
CA GLY A 59 87.08 -49.69 -4.65
C GLY A 59 87.32 -51.18 -4.35
N THR A 60 86.83 -51.73 -3.23
CA THR A 60 86.79 -53.20 -3.01
C THR A 60 85.41 -53.77 -3.32
N LEU A 61 85.37 -55.01 -3.83
CA LEU A 61 84.13 -55.78 -3.93
C LEU A 61 83.82 -56.39 -2.56
N THR A 62 82.58 -56.22 -2.13
CA THR A 62 82.02 -56.80 -0.90
C THR A 62 80.57 -57.18 -1.16
N SER A 63 79.90 -57.84 -0.22
CA SER A 63 78.48 -58.18 -0.35
C SER A 63 77.61 -57.48 0.68
N LEU A 64 76.32 -57.38 0.38
CA LEU A 64 75.30 -57.19 1.39
C LEU A 64 75.16 -58.49 2.22
N GLY A 65 74.31 -58.47 3.24
CA GLY A 65 73.83 -59.71 3.86
C GLY A 65 73.01 -60.56 2.89
N ALA A 66 72.65 -61.78 3.28
CA ALA A 66 71.64 -62.55 2.56
C ALA A 66 70.28 -61.87 2.70
N ALA A 67 69.57 -61.66 1.59
CA ALA A 67 68.23 -61.06 1.60
C ALA A 67 67.21 -62.01 2.22
N THR A 68 66.39 -61.51 3.15
CA THR A 68 65.23 -62.24 3.66
C THR A 68 64.02 -62.07 2.72
N ASN A 69 62.96 -62.85 2.93
CA ASN A 69 61.79 -62.92 2.04
C ASN A 69 61.22 -61.51 1.71
N GLY A 70 61.15 -61.19 0.42
CA GLY A 70 60.65 -59.91 -0.10
C GLY A 70 61.56 -58.69 0.12
N GLN A 71 62.80 -58.85 0.59
CA GLN A 71 63.77 -57.75 0.60
C GLN A 71 64.42 -57.54 -0.78
N LEU A 72 64.62 -56.27 -1.12
CA LEU A 72 65.36 -55.80 -2.30
C LEU A 72 66.52 -54.91 -1.84
N ALA A 73 67.55 -54.76 -2.69
CA ALA A 73 68.62 -53.80 -2.44
C ALA A 73 68.15 -52.39 -2.82
N ILE A 74 67.94 -51.54 -1.81
CA ILE A 74 67.57 -50.13 -1.98
C ILE A 74 68.82 -49.26 -1.88
N GLY A 75 69.01 -48.37 -2.87
CA GLY A 75 70.15 -47.45 -2.89
C GLY A 75 70.10 -46.46 -1.72
N SER A 76 71.26 -46.13 -1.15
CA SER A 76 71.41 -45.15 -0.07
C SER A 76 72.53 -44.17 -0.43
N THR A 77 72.18 -42.91 -0.66
CA THR A 77 73.13 -41.91 -1.17
C THR A 77 74.26 -41.66 -0.17
N GLY A 78 75.50 -41.97 -0.58
CA GLY A 78 76.69 -41.83 0.27
C GLY A 78 76.91 -42.97 1.28
N ALA A 79 76.10 -44.03 1.25
CA ALA A 79 76.20 -45.18 2.14
C ALA A 79 76.09 -46.51 1.38
N THR A 80 76.22 -47.62 2.11
CA THR A 80 75.98 -48.96 1.55
C THR A 80 74.50 -49.13 1.19
N PRO A 81 74.14 -49.79 0.06
CA PRO A 81 72.76 -50.15 -0.22
C PRO A 81 72.16 -50.96 0.94
N VAL A 82 70.87 -50.78 1.20
CA VAL A 82 70.16 -51.40 2.33
C VAL A 82 69.21 -52.47 1.81
N LEU A 83 69.23 -53.66 2.41
CA LEU A 83 68.24 -54.69 2.14
C LEU A 83 66.95 -54.36 2.90
N ALA A 84 65.90 -54.00 2.17
CA ALA A 84 64.63 -53.59 2.71
C ALA A 84 63.48 -54.09 1.83
N GLY A 85 62.34 -54.40 2.43
CA GLY A 85 61.12 -54.72 1.68
C GLY A 85 60.46 -53.46 1.14
N ILE A 86 59.60 -53.63 0.14
CA ILE A 86 58.63 -52.58 -0.21
C ILE A 86 57.65 -52.48 0.95
N THR A 87 57.43 -51.28 1.47
CA THR A 87 56.42 -51.00 2.49
C THR A 87 55.20 -50.36 1.85
N GLY A 88 54.02 -50.79 2.29
CA GLY A 88 52.75 -50.17 1.93
C GLY A 88 52.23 -49.29 3.06
N THR A 89 51.49 -48.24 2.71
CA THR A 89 50.75 -47.45 3.70
C THR A 89 49.50 -48.23 4.12
N ALA A 90 49.25 -48.28 5.44
CA ALA A 90 48.01 -48.84 5.98
C ALA A 90 46.77 -48.22 5.32
N ASN A 91 45.75 -49.04 5.07
CA ASN A 91 44.50 -48.67 4.38
C ASN A 91 44.65 -48.20 2.92
N GLN A 92 45.84 -48.25 2.32
CA GLN A 92 46.06 -47.91 0.90
C GLN A 92 46.52 -49.12 0.09
N VAL A 93 47.72 -49.65 0.38
CA VAL A 93 48.29 -50.80 -0.32
C VAL A 93 48.82 -51.80 0.70
N THR A 94 48.28 -53.01 0.69
CA THR A 94 48.80 -54.14 1.45
C THR A 94 49.95 -54.76 0.66
N VAL A 95 51.15 -54.79 1.25
CA VAL A 95 52.32 -55.46 0.69
C VAL A 95 52.57 -56.75 1.46
N THR A 96 52.50 -57.88 0.76
CA THR A 96 52.80 -59.20 1.33
C THR A 96 54.10 -59.74 0.75
N ASN A 97 55.13 -59.75 1.59
CA ASN A 97 56.45 -60.27 1.29
C ASN A 97 56.49 -61.78 1.53
N ALA A 98 56.86 -62.56 0.52
CA ALA A 98 56.91 -64.02 0.56
C ALA A 98 58.22 -64.54 -0.09
N PRO A 99 58.57 -65.84 0.08
CA PRO A 99 59.72 -66.42 -0.60
C PRO A 99 59.60 -66.28 -2.12
N GLY A 100 60.53 -65.53 -2.75
CA GLY A 100 60.57 -65.33 -4.20
C GLY A 100 59.48 -64.43 -4.81
N SER A 101 58.59 -63.82 -4.03
CA SER A 101 57.53 -62.94 -4.55
C SER A 101 57.13 -61.82 -3.59
N ILE A 102 56.72 -60.69 -4.13
CA ILE A 102 56.09 -59.58 -3.40
C ILE A 102 54.71 -59.36 -4.03
N THR A 103 53.64 -59.53 -3.25
CA THR A 103 52.26 -59.28 -3.71
C THR A 103 51.81 -57.92 -3.22
N LEU A 104 51.21 -57.13 -4.12
CA LEU A 104 50.60 -55.83 -3.85
C LEU A 104 49.09 -55.96 -4.05
N SER A 105 48.29 -55.58 -3.06
CA SER A 105 46.83 -55.50 -3.18
C SER A 105 46.29 -54.25 -2.51
N LEU A 106 45.05 -53.87 -2.82
CA LEU A 106 44.30 -52.91 -2.02
C LEU A 106 43.55 -53.65 -0.88
N PRO A 107 43.02 -52.93 0.13
CA PRO A 107 42.15 -53.52 1.16
C PRO A 107 40.82 -54.07 0.63
N GLN A 108 40.37 -53.65 -0.56
CA GLN A 108 39.21 -54.19 -1.27
C GLN A 108 39.39 -54.05 -2.79
N ASP A 109 38.65 -54.84 -3.57
CA ASP A 109 38.67 -54.77 -5.03
C ASP A 109 38.01 -53.50 -5.58
N ILE A 110 38.57 -52.95 -6.66
CA ILE A 110 38.06 -51.75 -7.37
C ILE A 110 37.96 -51.93 -8.89
N HIS A 111 37.96 -53.17 -9.37
CA HIS A 111 37.80 -53.47 -10.81
C HIS A 111 36.34 -53.26 -11.26
N THR A 112 36.07 -53.24 -12.57
CA THR A 112 34.74 -52.89 -13.14
C THR A 112 33.61 -53.88 -12.82
N GLY A 113 33.90 -55.02 -12.19
CA GLY A 113 32.94 -55.98 -11.65
C GLY A 113 32.93 -56.07 -10.12
N ALA A 114 33.75 -55.26 -9.43
CA ALA A 114 33.78 -55.21 -7.98
C ALA A 114 32.52 -54.53 -7.43
N SER A 115 32.10 -54.95 -6.24
CA SER A 115 31.10 -54.24 -5.42
C SER A 115 31.78 -53.65 -4.19
N PRO A 116 32.56 -52.56 -4.34
CA PRO A 116 33.28 -51.94 -3.24
C PRO A 116 32.31 -51.41 -2.18
N THR A 117 32.72 -51.48 -0.92
CA THR A 117 31.96 -50.98 0.23
C THR A 117 32.65 -49.78 0.86
N PHE A 118 31.87 -48.78 1.22
CA PHE A 118 32.35 -47.56 1.88
C PHE A 118 31.42 -47.24 3.05
N THR A 119 32.00 -47.00 4.23
CA THR A 119 31.23 -46.58 5.43
C THR A 119 30.58 -45.21 5.25
N GLY A 120 31.18 -44.36 4.40
CA GLY A 120 30.63 -43.09 3.96
C GLY A 120 31.29 -42.67 2.65
N LEU A 121 30.58 -41.89 1.85
CA LEU A 121 31.02 -41.46 0.52
C LEU A 121 30.74 -39.97 0.35
N THR A 122 31.79 -39.17 0.17
CA THR A 122 31.68 -37.73 -0.11
C THR A 122 31.78 -37.51 -1.62
N LEU A 123 30.66 -37.18 -2.26
CA LEU A 123 30.59 -36.89 -3.70
C LEU A 123 30.57 -35.38 -3.92
N SER A 124 31.72 -34.81 -4.25
CA SER A 124 31.93 -33.35 -4.34
C SER A 124 31.16 -32.64 -5.47
N SER A 125 30.57 -33.39 -6.40
CA SER A 125 29.74 -32.87 -7.49
C SER A 125 28.25 -32.79 -7.16
N LEU A 126 27.83 -33.23 -5.96
CA LEU A 126 26.43 -33.19 -5.53
C LEU A 126 26.12 -31.94 -4.70
N THR A 127 24.90 -31.44 -4.85
CA THR A 127 24.31 -30.46 -3.94
C THR A 127 24.01 -31.14 -2.60
N ALA A 128 24.40 -30.50 -1.49
CA ALA A 128 24.07 -30.98 -0.15
C ALA A 128 22.54 -31.09 0.05
N THR A 129 22.12 -32.00 0.95
CA THR A 129 20.72 -32.32 1.33
C THR A 129 19.73 -32.67 0.21
N ARG A 130 20.13 -32.60 -1.06
CA ARG A 130 19.26 -32.77 -2.22
C ARG A 130 19.15 -34.23 -2.67
N LEU A 131 17.97 -34.60 -3.18
CA LEU A 131 17.70 -35.94 -3.71
C LEU A 131 18.69 -36.31 -4.84
N MET A 132 19.19 -37.54 -4.79
CA MET A 132 20.10 -38.11 -5.78
C MET A 132 19.37 -38.92 -6.84
N ALA A 133 19.78 -38.76 -8.09
CA ALA A 133 19.35 -39.54 -9.24
C ALA A 133 20.56 -39.94 -10.10
N THR A 134 20.31 -40.68 -11.19
CA THR A 134 21.32 -40.91 -12.23
C THR A 134 21.19 -39.87 -13.34
N GLY A 135 22.29 -39.21 -13.69
CA GLY A 135 22.36 -38.31 -14.85
C GLY A 135 22.34 -39.04 -16.20
N SER A 136 22.43 -38.27 -17.28
CA SER A 136 22.41 -38.75 -18.67
C SER A 136 23.51 -39.79 -18.97
N SER A 137 24.64 -39.70 -18.27
CA SER A 137 25.81 -40.57 -18.40
C SER A 137 25.78 -41.73 -17.38
N LYS A 138 24.70 -41.85 -16.60
CA LYS A 138 24.49 -42.79 -15.47
C LYS A 138 25.38 -42.52 -14.25
N GLU A 139 25.98 -41.33 -14.18
CA GLU A 139 26.65 -40.77 -13.02
C GLU A 139 25.66 -40.44 -11.89
N ALA A 140 26.12 -40.45 -10.64
CA ALA A 140 25.34 -39.92 -9.53
C ALA A 140 25.26 -38.39 -9.66
N ALA A 141 24.05 -37.85 -9.73
CA ALA A 141 23.77 -36.42 -9.85
C ALA A 141 22.65 -36.00 -8.89
N SER A 142 22.66 -34.74 -8.46
CA SER A 142 21.50 -34.17 -7.74
C SER A 142 20.38 -33.91 -8.75
N VAL A 143 19.14 -34.19 -8.37
CA VAL A 143 17.96 -33.81 -9.16
C VAL A 143 17.98 -32.28 -9.35
N SER A 144 17.90 -31.78 -10.59
CA SER A 144 18.01 -30.35 -10.85
C SER A 144 16.74 -29.57 -10.49
N ASP A 145 15.59 -30.21 -10.65
CA ASP A 145 14.25 -29.70 -10.35
C ASP A 145 13.40 -30.90 -9.88
N LEU A 146 12.95 -30.89 -8.63
CA LEU A 146 12.15 -31.98 -8.05
C LEU A 146 10.71 -32.00 -8.59
N THR A 147 10.20 -30.88 -9.10
CA THR A 147 8.85 -30.80 -9.71
C THR A 147 8.77 -31.60 -11.02
N ALA A 148 9.91 -31.83 -11.69
CA ALA A 148 10.00 -32.68 -12.86
C ALA A 148 9.75 -34.18 -12.57
N TRP A 149 9.84 -34.61 -11.30
CA TRP A 149 9.54 -35.99 -10.86
C TRP A 149 8.12 -36.13 -10.31
N ILE A 150 7.58 -35.07 -9.70
CA ILE A 150 6.21 -35.00 -9.18
C ILE A 150 5.52 -33.83 -9.89
N ALA A 151 4.93 -34.09 -11.05
CA ALA A 151 4.26 -33.05 -11.82
C ALA A 151 2.99 -32.57 -11.11
N GLY A 152 2.86 -31.25 -10.94
CA GLY A 152 1.60 -30.64 -10.55
C GLY A 152 0.52 -30.80 -11.63
N THR A 153 -0.74 -30.64 -11.24
CA THR A 153 -1.88 -30.59 -12.17
C THR A 153 -2.57 -29.24 -11.98
N THR A 154 -2.65 -28.46 -13.06
CA THR A 154 -3.36 -27.17 -13.08
C THR A 154 -4.77 -27.32 -12.53
N ASP A 155 -5.24 -26.33 -11.77
CA ASP A 155 -6.54 -26.33 -11.09
C ASP A 155 -6.74 -27.46 -10.05
N HIS A 156 -5.67 -28.14 -9.63
CA HIS A 156 -5.73 -29.26 -8.67
C HIS A 156 -4.61 -29.20 -7.61
N ILE A 157 -3.35 -29.38 -8.01
CA ILE A 157 -2.19 -29.51 -7.10
C ILE A 157 -1.02 -28.69 -7.65
N SER A 158 -0.48 -27.81 -6.81
CA SER A 158 0.80 -27.15 -7.02
C SER A 158 1.93 -27.94 -6.36
N VAL A 159 3.11 -27.89 -6.99
CA VAL A 159 4.33 -28.55 -6.52
C VAL A 159 5.46 -27.54 -6.62
N ALA A 160 6.15 -27.28 -5.51
CA ALA A 160 7.28 -26.36 -5.44
C ALA A 160 8.53 -27.06 -4.92
N ASP A 161 9.67 -26.80 -5.55
CA ASP A 161 10.98 -27.27 -5.11
C ASP A 161 11.59 -26.24 -4.14
N ASP A 162 11.66 -26.60 -2.87
CA ASP A 162 12.07 -25.70 -1.79
C ASP A 162 13.59 -25.45 -1.77
N SER A 163 14.33 -26.02 -2.73
CA SER A 163 15.78 -25.87 -2.94
C SER A 163 16.68 -26.42 -1.82
N ASP A 164 16.14 -26.71 -0.63
CA ASP A 164 16.82 -27.37 0.49
C ASP A 164 16.87 -28.91 0.35
N GLY A 165 16.15 -29.47 -0.62
CA GLY A 165 16.00 -30.91 -0.86
C GLY A 165 14.60 -31.45 -0.55
N THR A 166 13.69 -30.62 -0.06
CA THR A 166 12.27 -30.93 0.14
C THR A 166 11.38 -30.40 -0.99
N VAL A 167 10.09 -30.73 -0.93
CA VAL A 167 9.07 -30.34 -1.91
C VAL A 167 7.80 -29.98 -1.14
N THR A 168 7.27 -28.78 -1.42
CA THR A 168 5.97 -28.35 -0.93
C THR A 168 4.89 -28.82 -1.90
N LEU A 169 3.87 -29.48 -1.36
CA LEU A 169 2.67 -29.93 -2.06
C LEU A 169 1.47 -29.20 -1.47
N ASP A 170 0.73 -28.47 -2.30
CA ASP A 170 -0.43 -27.69 -1.88
C ASP A 170 -1.51 -27.74 -2.98
N PHE A 171 -2.72 -27.28 -2.67
CA PHE A 171 -3.70 -26.97 -3.70
C PHE A 171 -3.16 -25.89 -4.65
N ASP A 172 -3.61 -25.89 -5.90
CA ASP A 172 -3.22 -24.82 -6.83
C ASP A 172 -3.86 -23.47 -6.44
N THR A 173 -3.34 -22.36 -6.96
CA THR A 173 -3.82 -21.01 -6.65
C THR A 173 -5.31 -20.80 -6.97
N ASN A 174 -5.84 -21.43 -8.02
CA ASN A 174 -7.26 -21.31 -8.38
C ASN A 174 -8.15 -22.08 -7.39
N THR A 175 -7.76 -23.30 -7.00
CA THR A 175 -8.42 -24.08 -5.94
C THR A 175 -8.36 -23.35 -4.60
N GLN A 176 -7.20 -22.78 -4.22
CA GLN A 176 -7.07 -21.97 -3.01
C GLN A 176 -7.96 -20.72 -3.05
N THR A 177 -8.09 -20.07 -4.21
CA THR A 177 -8.98 -18.92 -4.40
C THR A 177 -10.45 -19.32 -4.25
N LEU A 178 -10.86 -20.45 -4.82
CA LEU A 178 -12.20 -21.00 -4.67
C LEU A 178 -12.52 -21.37 -3.22
N LEU A 179 -11.58 -22.01 -2.50
CA LEU A 179 -11.71 -22.29 -1.06
C LEU A 179 -11.66 -21.03 -0.20
N GLY A 180 -11.02 -19.96 -0.70
CA GLY A 180 -10.98 -18.63 -0.09
C GLY A 180 -12.33 -17.93 -0.03
N SER A 181 -13.33 -18.34 -0.83
CA SER A 181 -14.70 -17.80 -0.71
C SER A 181 -15.39 -18.17 0.61
N PHE A 182 -14.82 -19.11 1.37
CA PHE A 182 -15.29 -19.53 2.69
C PHE A 182 -14.50 -18.89 3.85
N ASN A 183 -13.71 -17.84 3.62
CA ASN A 183 -13.06 -17.12 4.71
C ASN A 183 -14.10 -16.43 5.61
N GLY A 184 -13.93 -16.54 6.94
CA GLY A 184 -14.83 -15.96 7.93
C GLY A 184 -15.98 -16.87 8.39
N ILE A 185 -15.90 -18.19 8.14
CA ILE A 185 -16.87 -19.18 8.61
C ILE A 185 -16.27 -20.15 9.65
N PHE A 186 -17.16 -20.85 10.34
CA PHE A 186 -16.85 -22.10 11.04
C PHE A 186 -17.19 -23.29 10.12
N LEU A 187 -16.48 -24.40 10.22
CA LEU A 187 -16.78 -25.59 9.40
C LEU A 187 -18.02 -26.31 9.92
N GLU A 188 -18.13 -26.39 11.24
CA GLU A 188 -19.21 -26.99 11.99
C GLU A 188 -20.32 -25.96 12.26
N LYS A 189 -21.52 -26.47 12.53
CA LYS A 189 -22.60 -25.65 13.07
C LYS A 189 -22.25 -25.23 14.51
N LEU A 190 -22.33 -23.93 14.80
CA LEU A 190 -22.11 -23.35 16.12
C LEU A 190 -23.41 -23.26 16.91
N ASP A 191 -23.31 -23.44 18.23
CA ASP A 191 -24.29 -22.95 19.18
C ASP A 191 -23.70 -21.79 19.99
N PHE A 192 -24.33 -20.63 19.87
CA PHE A 192 -24.06 -19.47 20.69
C PHE A 192 -25.31 -19.17 21.52
N THR A 193 -25.17 -19.20 22.84
CA THR A 193 -26.25 -18.94 23.78
C THR A 193 -25.97 -17.68 24.59
N VAL A 194 -27.03 -17.04 25.10
CA VAL A 194 -26.91 -15.86 25.98
C VAL A 194 -27.66 -16.16 27.27
N SER A 195 -27.00 -15.93 28.40
CA SER A 195 -27.55 -16.08 29.74
C SER A 195 -27.26 -14.84 30.58
N GLU A 196 -27.93 -14.70 31.72
CA GLU A 196 -27.64 -13.66 32.70
C GLU A 196 -27.56 -14.28 34.10
N ALA A 197 -26.60 -13.81 34.90
CA ALA A 197 -26.52 -14.13 36.31
C ALA A 197 -25.92 -12.96 37.11
N GLY A 198 -26.64 -12.49 38.14
CA GLY A 198 -26.14 -11.51 39.11
C GLY A 198 -25.87 -10.11 38.53
N GLY A 199 -26.49 -9.76 37.41
CA GLY A 199 -26.28 -8.52 36.65
C GLY A 199 -25.33 -8.67 35.46
N THR A 200 -24.67 -9.83 35.30
CA THR A 200 -23.73 -10.09 34.21
C THR A 200 -24.39 -10.88 33.08
N VAL A 201 -24.43 -10.31 31.88
CA VAL A 201 -24.91 -10.99 30.66
C VAL A 201 -23.74 -11.70 30.01
N THR A 202 -23.81 -13.03 29.91
CA THR A 202 -22.75 -13.88 29.36
C THR A 202 -23.20 -14.50 28.04
N GLY A 203 -22.42 -14.31 26.99
CA GLY A 203 -22.50 -15.11 25.77
C GLY A 203 -21.59 -16.33 25.88
N SER A 204 -22.05 -17.49 25.44
CA SER A 204 -21.30 -18.76 25.47
C SER A 204 -21.30 -19.41 24.09
N LEU A 205 -20.13 -19.78 23.58
CA LEU A 205 -19.92 -20.40 22.27
C LEU A 205 -19.39 -21.83 22.39
N GLU A 206 -20.03 -22.76 21.68
CA GLU A 206 -19.53 -24.11 21.46
C GLU A 206 -19.99 -24.66 20.09
N GLN A 207 -19.51 -25.83 19.71
CA GLN A 207 -20.11 -26.59 18.62
C GLN A 207 -21.55 -27.02 18.97
N ASP A 208 -22.46 -27.05 18.00
CA ASP A 208 -23.80 -27.62 18.18
C ASP A 208 -23.70 -29.12 18.55
N SER A 209 -24.20 -29.49 19.74
CA SER A 209 -23.98 -30.77 20.45
C SER A 209 -22.68 -30.89 21.29
N GLY A 210 -21.96 -29.78 21.47
CA GLY A 210 -20.77 -29.65 22.31
C GLY A 210 -19.45 -30.01 21.61
N GLY A 211 -18.39 -29.28 21.96
CA GLY A 211 -17.03 -29.47 21.42
C GLY A 211 -16.44 -28.23 20.77
N ASP A 212 -15.24 -28.41 20.22
CA ASP A 212 -14.41 -27.37 19.60
C ASP A 212 -14.89 -27.02 18.17
N LEU A 213 -14.64 -25.78 17.75
CA LEU A 213 -15.02 -25.28 16.42
C LEU A 213 -13.79 -25.09 15.53
N ILE A 214 -13.87 -25.35 14.22
CA ILE A 214 -12.79 -25.05 13.27
C ILE A 214 -13.12 -23.78 12.50
N GLN A 215 -12.30 -22.74 12.71
CA GLN A 215 -12.38 -21.46 12.00
C GLN A 215 -11.65 -21.53 10.66
N LYS A 216 -12.21 -20.92 9.61
CA LYS A 216 -11.54 -20.69 8.32
C LYS A 216 -11.18 -19.23 8.13
N PHE A 217 -9.89 -18.96 7.99
CA PHE A 217 -9.32 -17.64 7.67
C PHE A 217 -8.44 -17.70 6.41
N SER A 218 -7.97 -16.55 5.95
CA SER A 218 -7.05 -16.41 4.82
C SER A 218 -5.71 -17.11 5.04
N ASP A 219 -5.25 -17.23 6.29
CA ASP A 219 -4.02 -17.93 6.70
C ASP A 219 -4.26 -19.41 7.06
N GLY A 220 -5.43 -19.96 6.74
CA GLY A 220 -5.74 -21.38 6.85
C GLY A 220 -6.84 -21.71 7.88
N TYR A 221 -6.75 -22.90 8.46
CA TYR A 221 -7.71 -23.40 9.44
C TYR A 221 -7.17 -23.23 10.86
N THR A 222 -8.04 -22.98 11.84
CA THR A 222 -7.63 -22.89 13.25
C THR A 222 -8.71 -23.44 14.16
N THR A 223 -8.40 -24.48 14.93
CA THR A 223 -9.26 -25.00 15.99
C THR A 223 -9.40 -23.98 17.12
N LEU A 224 -10.64 -23.66 17.44
CA LEU A 224 -11.06 -22.88 18.59
C LEU A 224 -11.44 -23.86 19.71
N ASP A 225 -10.67 -23.88 20.78
CA ASP A 225 -11.02 -24.60 22.00
C ASP A 225 -12.30 -23.99 22.59
N CYS A 226 -13.34 -24.83 22.72
CA CYS A 226 -14.61 -24.50 23.36
C CYS A 226 -14.96 -25.56 24.42
N THR A 227 -13.95 -26.15 25.05
CA THR A 227 -14.10 -27.23 26.03
C THR A 227 -13.47 -26.84 27.39
N PRO A 228 -14.17 -26.11 28.28
CA PRO A 228 -15.60 -25.76 28.25
C PRO A 228 -15.93 -24.55 27.36
N ALA A 229 -17.23 -24.38 27.06
CA ALA A 229 -17.75 -23.36 26.14
C ALA A 229 -17.10 -21.98 26.34
N LEU A 230 -16.64 -21.38 25.24
CA LEU A 230 -15.88 -20.15 25.25
C LEU A 230 -16.81 -18.95 25.50
N THR A 231 -16.51 -18.14 26.51
CA THR A 231 -17.43 -17.09 27.00
C THR A 231 -17.00 -15.67 26.67
N ILE A 232 -17.98 -14.77 26.58
CA ILE A 232 -17.80 -13.31 26.49
C ILE A 232 -18.76 -12.60 27.46
N ASP A 233 -18.26 -11.59 28.19
CA ASP A 233 -19.10 -10.65 28.93
C ASP A 233 -19.72 -9.63 27.97
N LEU A 234 -21.04 -9.68 27.85
CA LEU A 234 -21.86 -8.82 27.00
C LEU A 234 -22.49 -7.64 27.76
N THR A 235 -22.24 -7.52 29.07
CA THR A 235 -22.90 -6.55 29.98
C THR A 235 -22.70 -5.09 29.54
N ALA A 236 -21.56 -4.75 28.93
CA ALA A 236 -21.30 -3.42 28.39
C ALA A 236 -22.09 -3.10 27.09
N TYR A 237 -22.56 -4.12 26.37
CA TYR A 237 -23.19 -4.01 25.05
C TYR A 237 -24.72 -4.02 25.09
N VAL A 238 -25.31 -4.15 26.28
CA VAL A 238 -26.76 -4.17 26.52
C VAL A 238 -27.43 -2.83 26.21
N GLY A 239 -28.72 -2.89 25.86
CA GLY A 239 -29.57 -1.71 25.66
C GLY A 239 -30.39 -1.34 26.89
N THR A 240 -31.46 -0.59 26.66
CA THR A 240 -32.56 -0.43 27.63
C THR A 240 -33.75 -1.26 27.17
N ASP A 241 -34.77 -1.42 28.00
CA ASP A 241 -35.94 -2.25 27.63
C ASP A 241 -36.81 -1.59 26.55
N ALA A 242 -36.77 -0.25 26.47
CA ALA A 242 -37.43 0.53 25.43
C ALA A 242 -36.56 0.68 24.16
N ILE A 243 -35.24 0.59 24.29
CA ILE A 243 -34.27 0.70 23.18
C ILE A 243 -33.25 -0.45 23.30
N PRO A 244 -33.60 -1.67 22.85
CA PRO A 244 -32.65 -2.77 22.79
C PRO A 244 -31.50 -2.43 21.83
N LYS A 245 -30.27 -2.79 22.19
CA LYS A 245 -29.12 -2.62 21.29
C LYS A 245 -28.91 -3.87 20.44
N VAL A 246 -28.52 -3.64 19.18
CA VAL A 246 -27.95 -4.69 18.34
C VAL A 246 -26.51 -4.95 18.80
N VAL A 247 -26.11 -6.22 18.87
CA VAL A 247 -24.74 -6.63 19.17
C VAL A 247 -24.25 -7.59 18.10
N PHE A 248 -23.06 -7.34 17.55
CA PHE A 248 -22.37 -8.18 16.59
C PHE A 248 -21.25 -8.92 17.31
N VAL A 249 -21.34 -10.25 17.40
CA VAL A 249 -20.36 -11.11 18.10
C VAL A 249 -19.52 -11.86 17.07
N TYR A 250 -18.20 -11.79 17.20
CA TYR A 250 -17.24 -12.27 16.19
C TYR A 250 -15.90 -12.69 16.82
N ILE A 251 -15.05 -13.33 16.04
CA ILE A 251 -13.64 -13.63 16.36
C ILE A 251 -12.76 -13.06 15.25
N LEU A 252 -11.69 -12.34 15.60
CA LEU A 252 -10.77 -11.73 14.62
C LEU A 252 -9.70 -12.71 14.18
N GLN A 253 -9.27 -12.64 12.91
CA GLN A 253 -8.11 -13.43 12.42
C GLN A 253 -6.84 -13.14 13.24
N SER A 254 -6.68 -11.92 13.74
CA SER A 254 -5.54 -11.50 14.57
C SER A 254 -5.65 -11.92 16.05
N ALA A 255 -6.80 -12.43 16.49
CA ALA A 255 -7.09 -12.79 17.89
C ALA A 255 -7.97 -14.06 17.95
N LYS A 256 -7.53 -15.12 17.27
CA LYS A 256 -8.31 -16.34 16.95
C LYS A 256 -8.89 -17.12 18.14
N THR A 257 -8.48 -16.83 19.37
CA THR A 257 -8.92 -17.52 20.59
C THR A 257 -9.82 -16.66 21.48
N VAL A 258 -10.20 -15.45 21.04
CA VAL A 258 -10.94 -14.47 21.84
C VAL A 258 -12.18 -14.01 21.10
N ILE A 259 -13.35 -14.18 21.73
CA ILE A 259 -14.61 -13.61 21.25
C ILE A 259 -14.62 -12.11 21.55
N ALA A 260 -15.07 -11.32 20.57
CA ALA A 260 -15.27 -9.88 20.68
C ALA A 260 -16.70 -9.48 20.28
N ALA A 261 -17.11 -8.27 20.68
CA ALA A 261 -18.43 -7.74 20.42
C ALA A 261 -18.40 -6.26 19.99
N SER A 262 -19.41 -5.83 19.24
CA SER A 262 -19.59 -4.47 18.72
C SER A 262 -21.08 -4.08 18.74
N ASN A 263 -21.40 -2.82 19.03
CA ASN A 263 -22.77 -2.28 18.89
C ASN A 263 -23.01 -1.53 17.56
N SER A 264 -22.00 -1.39 16.70
CA SER A 264 -22.08 -0.55 15.49
C SER A 264 -22.33 -1.39 14.24
N ASP A 265 -21.36 -2.23 13.87
CA ASP A 265 -21.42 -3.18 12.75
C ASP A 265 -20.37 -4.28 12.96
N TRP A 266 -20.27 -5.21 12.01
CA TRP A 266 -19.16 -6.16 11.86
C TRP A 266 -17.81 -5.44 11.67
N PRO A 267 -16.67 -6.07 12.04
CA PRO A 267 -15.34 -5.52 11.78
C PRO A 267 -15.04 -5.33 10.30
N ALA A 268 -14.31 -4.26 9.97
CA ALA A 268 -13.73 -4.05 8.64
C ALA A 268 -12.51 -4.97 8.36
N THR A 269 -11.93 -5.57 9.40
CA THR A 269 -10.85 -6.57 9.33
C THR A 269 -11.41 -7.99 9.19
N GLU A 270 -10.60 -8.95 8.73
CA GLU A 270 -11.01 -10.35 8.62
C GLU A 270 -11.46 -10.94 9.97
N HIS A 271 -12.63 -11.59 9.95
CA HIS A 271 -13.29 -12.11 11.14
C HIS A 271 -14.21 -13.31 10.82
N CYS A 272 -14.35 -14.23 11.77
CA CYS A 272 -15.43 -15.21 11.79
C CYS A 272 -16.66 -14.61 12.50
N LYS A 273 -17.84 -14.74 11.90
CA LYS A 273 -19.10 -14.23 12.48
C LYS A 273 -19.74 -15.29 13.37
N VAL A 274 -20.01 -14.94 14.64
CA VAL A 274 -20.64 -15.85 15.60
C VAL A 274 -22.15 -15.63 15.63
N ALA A 275 -22.59 -14.46 16.10
CA ALA A 275 -24.00 -14.15 16.29
C ALA A 275 -24.33 -12.66 16.08
N LYS A 276 -25.56 -12.37 15.65
CA LYS A 276 -26.16 -11.04 15.74
C LYS A 276 -27.27 -11.08 16.80
N LEU A 277 -27.10 -10.31 17.87
CA LEU A 277 -28.01 -10.25 19.01
C LEU A 277 -28.86 -8.99 19.00
N ALA A 278 -30.00 -9.03 19.68
CA ALA A 278 -30.68 -7.87 20.23
C ALA A 278 -30.76 -8.03 21.75
N LEU A 279 -30.16 -7.11 22.51
CA LEU A 279 -30.11 -7.15 23.97
C LEU A 279 -30.88 -5.96 24.58
N LYS A 280 -31.83 -6.26 25.47
CA LYS A 280 -32.53 -5.30 26.35
C LYS A 280 -31.62 -4.92 27.52
N SER A 281 -32.15 -4.44 28.65
CA SER A 281 -31.35 -4.32 29.87
C SER A 281 -30.82 -5.68 30.33
N ALA A 282 -29.75 -5.70 31.13
CA ALA A 282 -29.21 -6.94 31.70
C ALA A 282 -30.29 -7.69 32.51
N VAL A 283 -30.96 -7.00 33.43
CA VAL A 283 -32.04 -7.57 34.27
C VAL A 283 -33.12 -8.24 33.43
N THR A 284 -33.57 -7.58 32.36
CA THR A 284 -34.65 -8.13 31.53
C THR A 284 -34.16 -9.23 30.59
N THR A 285 -32.89 -9.21 30.18
CA THR A 285 -32.26 -10.34 29.48
C THR A 285 -32.28 -11.61 30.36
N GLY A 286 -32.11 -11.47 31.68
CA GLY A 286 -32.29 -12.56 32.63
C GLY A 286 -33.74 -13.04 32.78
N THR A 287 -34.70 -12.12 32.93
CA THR A 287 -36.12 -12.51 33.06
C THR A 287 -36.72 -13.09 31.79
N ASP A 288 -36.25 -12.64 30.63
CA ASP A 288 -36.67 -13.15 29.31
C ASP A 288 -36.00 -14.50 28.97
N GLY A 289 -35.03 -14.96 29.78
CA GLY A 289 -34.32 -16.23 29.61
C GLY A 289 -33.23 -16.21 28.55
N GLY A 290 -32.75 -15.04 28.14
CA GLY A 290 -31.75 -14.84 27.12
C GLY A 290 -31.93 -13.54 26.33
N ALA A 291 -31.26 -13.45 25.17
CA ALA A 291 -31.38 -12.29 24.28
C ALA A 291 -32.80 -12.16 23.69
N LEU A 292 -33.26 -10.91 23.49
CA LEU A 292 -34.54 -10.60 22.81
C LEU A 292 -34.56 -11.17 21.37
N GLY A 293 -33.38 -11.23 20.74
CA GLY A 293 -33.17 -11.97 19.51
C GLY A 293 -31.74 -12.48 19.46
N ASN A 294 -31.56 -13.73 19.01
CA ASN A 294 -30.26 -14.33 18.81
C ASN A 294 -30.21 -14.99 17.43
N GLN A 295 -29.47 -14.39 16.50
CA GLN A 295 -29.19 -14.96 15.19
C GLN A 295 -27.75 -15.48 15.15
N ASN A 296 -27.56 -16.75 15.56
CA ASN A 296 -26.34 -17.51 15.26
C ASN A 296 -26.14 -17.50 13.75
N LYS A 297 -24.97 -17.06 13.26
CA LYS A 297 -24.78 -16.86 11.81
C LYS A 297 -24.77 -18.16 11.04
N ASN A 298 -24.10 -19.18 11.57
CA ASN A 298 -24.23 -20.56 11.11
C ASN A 298 -24.09 -20.71 9.57
N ASP A 299 -23.18 -19.94 8.99
CA ASP A 299 -22.78 -20.03 7.59
C ASP A 299 -21.80 -21.21 7.38
N TYR A 300 -22.10 -22.35 8.01
CA TYR A 300 -21.18 -23.48 8.15
C TYR A 300 -20.98 -24.25 6.85
N ALA A 301 -19.83 -24.93 6.73
CA ALA A 301 -19.40 -25.58 5.49
C ALA A 301 -20.33 -26.73 5.06
N SER A 302 -20.72 -27.60 6.00
CA SER A 302 -21.67 -28.70 5.75
C SER A 302 -22.42 -29.14 7.00
N ALA A 303 -23.68 -29.56 6.85
CA ALA A 303 -24.47 -30.11 7.95
C ALA A 303 -24.05 -31.56 8.28
N VAL A 304 -24.50 -32.05 9.44
CA VAL A 304 -24.24 -33.43 9.93
C VAL A 304 -24.71 -34.55 9.00
N ASN A 305 -25.57 -34.25 8.03
CA ASN A 305 -26.04 -35.15 6.98
C ASN A 305 -25.23 -35.07 5.68
N GLY A 306 -24.13 -34.29 5.66
CA GLY A 306 -23.26 -34.08 4.50
C GLY A 306 -23.74 -33.01 3.51
N GLN A 307 -24.83 -32.30 3.77
CA GLN A 307 -25.30 -31.25 2.86
C GLN A 307 -24.45 -29.97 2.99
N GLY A 308 -23.83 -29.55 1.88
CA GLY A 308 -22.95 -28.39 1.84
C GLY A 308 -23.70 -27.04 1.84
N HIS A 309 -22.99 -25.98 2.24
CA HIS A 309 -23.52 -24.61 2.38
C HIS A 309 -24.35 -24.12 1.18
N ILE A 310 -23.90 -24.39 -0.05
CA ILE A 310 -24.58 -23.97 -1.30
C ILE A 310 -26.02 -24.50 -1.35
N LEU A 311 -26.28 -25.74 -0.91
CA LEU A 311 -27.62 -26.32 -0.94
C LEU A 311 -28.56 -25.67 0.08
N HIS A 312 -28.03 -25.15 1.20
CA HIS A 312 -28.80 -24.36 2.15
C HIS A 312 -29.13 -22.97 1.59
N MET A 313 -28.18 -22.31 0.93
CA MET A 313 -28.44 -21.05 0.21
C MET A 313 -29.49 -21.23 -0.88
N GLU A 314 -29.35 -22.26 -1.72
CA GLU A 314 -30.32 -22.61 -2.75
C GLU A 314 -31.71 -22.90 -2.17
N HIS A 315 -31.79 -23.67 -1.09
CA HIS A 315 -33.05 -23.98 -0.43
C HIS A 315 -33.73 -22.72 0.10
N ARG A 316 -32.97 -21.79 0.71
CA ARG A 316 -33.50 -20.50 1.18
C ARG A 316 -33.93 -19.61 0.02
N LEU A 317 -33.14 -19.50 -1.05
CA LEU A 317 -33.47 -18.64 -2.20
C LEU A 317 -34.72 -19.13 -2.93
N ARG A 318 -34.92 -20.45 -3.06
CA ARG A 318 -36.17 -21.02 -3.61
C ARG A 318 -37.43 -20.84 -2.73
N GLN A 319 -37.31 -20.28 -1.52
CA GLN A 319 -38.48 -19.84 -0.74
C GLN A 319 -39.04 -18.48 -1.18
N GLU A 320 -38.29 -17.74 -2.01
CA GLU A 320 -38.74 -16.47 -2.59
C GLU A 320 -39.46 -16.71 -3.93
N PRO A 321 -40.38 -15.82 -4.35
CA PRO A 321 -40.96 -15.84 -5.69
C PRO A 321 -39.88 -15.73 -6.78
N ALA A 322 -40.19 -16.17 -8.00
CA ALA A 322 -39.29 -16.03 -9.13
C ALA A 322 -39.06 -14.54 -9.45
N ALA A 323 -37.80 -14.16 -9.67
CA ALA A 323 -37.43 -12.77 -9.93
C ALA A 323 -37.47 -12.46 -11.43
N TYR A 324 -38.19 -11.40 -11.82
CA TYR A 324 -38.23 -10.95 -13.21
C TYR A 324 -36.88 -10.36 -13.67
N ASP A 325 -36.49 -10.64 -14.92
CA ASP A 325 -35.28 -10.10 -15.59
C ASP A 325 -35.64 -9.18 -16.75
N SER A 326 -36.45 -9.65 -17.71
CA SER A 326 -36.80 -8.88 -18.92
C SER A 326 -38.06 -9.41 -19.63
N GLY A 327 -38.66 -8.62 -20.52
CA GLY A 327 -39.79 -9.03 -21.36
C GLY A 327 -41.13 -9.08 -20.61
N VAL A 328 -41.99 -10.06 -20.92
CA VAL A 328 -43.35 -10.21 -20.34
C VAL A 328 -44.16 -8.90 -20.38
N ALA A 329 -44.06 -8.14 -21.46
CA ALA A 329 -44.82 -6.90 -21.60
C ALA A 329 -46.29 -7.24 -21.85
N LEU A 330 -47.16 -6.89 -20.89
CA LEU A 330 -48.59 -7.15 -20.98
C LEU A 330 -49.28 -6.09 -21.83
N THR A 331 -50.13 -6.59 -22.74
CA THR A 331 -51.12 -5.84 -23.51
C THR A 331 -52.46 -6.55 -23.41
N LEU A 332 -53.55 -5.82 -23.63
CA LEU A 332 -54.91 -6.37 -23.63
C LEU A 332 -55.48 -6.35 -25.05
N LYS A 333 -56.29 -7.34 -25.40
CA LYS A 333 -57.10 -7.35 -26.63
C LYS A 333 -58.59 -7.28 -26.33
N ASN A 334 -59.34 -6.82 -27.33
CA ASN A 334 -60.80 -6.80 -27.37
C ASN A 334 -61.35 -7.94 -28.23
N ALA A 335 -62.68 -8.13 -28.22
CA ALA A 335 -63.38 -9.17 -29.01
C ALA A 335 -63.11 -9.16 -30.54
N ALA A 336 -62.46 -8.12 -31.07
CA ALA A 336 -62.04 -8.01 -32.47
C ALA A 336 -60.51 -8.17 -32.66
N GLY A 337 -59.80 -8.71 -31.67
CA GLY A 337 -58.35 -8.94 -31.69
C GLY A 337 -57.49 -7.68 -31.65
N THR A 338 -58.11 -6.51 -31.51
CA THR A 338 -57.42 -5.21 -31.52
C THR A 338 -57.00 -4.86 -30.09
N ALA A 339 -55.84 -4.20 -29.95
CA ALA A 339 -55.36 -3.74 -28.66
C ALA A 339 -56.42 -2.87 -27.94
N LEU A 340 -56.74 -3.24 -26.70
CA LEU A 340 -57.66 -2.51 -25.83
C LEU A 340 -56.89 -1.40 -25.10
N THR A 341 -57.12 -0.16 -25.51
CA THR A 341 -56.50 1.04 -24.92
C THR A 341 -57.34 1.65 -23.80
N THR A 342 -56.72 2.47 -22.94
CA THR A 342 -57.39 3.08 -21.79
C THR A 342 -58.54 4.00 -22.23
N GLY A 343 -59.67 3.91 -21.53
CA GLY A 343 -60.92 4.59 -21.87
C GLY A 343 -61.79 3.86 -22.90
N ASN A 344 -61.29 2.82 -23.59
CA ASN A 344 -62.09 2.00 -24.49
C ASN A 344 -62.85 0.91 -23.73
N SER A 345 -64.03 0.56 -24.24
CA SER A 345 -64.87 -0.51 -23.68
C SER A 345 -64.97 -1.70 -24.61
N SER A 346 -65.03 -2.92 -24.04
CA SER A 346 -65.11 -4.18 -24.78
C SER A 346 -66.02 -5.18 -24.06
N THR A 347 -66.61 -6.09 -24.83
CA THR A 347 -67.40 -7.23 -24.33
C THR A 347 -66.57 -8.50 -24.13
N ALA A 348 -65.28 -8.46 -24.48
CA ALA A 348 -64.29 -9.48 -24.14
C ALA A 348 -62.96 -8.81 -23.78
N VAL A 349 -62.20 -9.38 -22.84
CA VAL A 349 -60.87 -8.88 -22.45
C VAL A 349 -59.93 -10.06 -22.36
N GLU A 350 -58.89 -10.03 -23.18
CA GLU A 350 -57.91 -11.10 -23.33
C GLU A 350 -56.52 -10.59 -23.00
N ILE A 351 -55.76 -11.37 -22.21
CA ILE A 351 -54.39 -11.04 -21.83
C ILE A 351 -53.42 -11.53 -22.91
N VAL A 352 -52.49 -10.66 -23.29
CA VAL A 352 -51.38 -10.99 -24.19
C VAL A 352 -50.07 -10.49 -23.59
N THR A 353 -49.11 -11.39 -23.37
CA THR A 353 -47.76 -11.03 -22.89
C THR A 353 -46.69 -11.45 -23.89
N THR A 354 -45.68 -10.60 -24.08
CA THR A 354 -44.49 -10.98 -24.86
C THR A 354 -43.69 -12.08 -24.17
N GLU A 355 -42.80 -12.76 -24.90
CA GLU A 355 -41.75 -13.57 -24.26
C GLU A 355 -40.97 -12.72 -23.24
N GLY A 356 -40.46 -13.37 -22.19
CA GLY A 356 -39.56 -12.75 -21.23
C GLY A 356 -38.68 -13.75 -20.50
N LYS A 357 -37.88 -13.25 -19.56
CA LYS A 357 -36.93 -14.02 -18.76
C LYS A 357 -37.17 -13.80 -17.28
N VAL A 358 -37.05 -14.87 -16.49
CA VAL A 358 -37.23 -14.88 -15.03
C VAL A 358 -36.22 -15.81 -14.36
N PHE A 359 -35.83 -15.53 -13.12
CA PHE A 359 -34.90 -16.32 -12.31
C PHE A 359 -35.64 -17.14 -11.25
N GLN A 360 -35.34 -18.45 -11.19
CA GLN A 360 -35.76 -19.35 -10.10
C GLN A 360 -34.55 -19.76 -9.23
N LEU A 361 -33.42 -19.94 -9.92
CA LEU A 361 -32.05 -19.91 -9.39
C LEU A 361 -31.15 -19.51 -10.57
N HIS A 362 -31.35 -20.21 -11.69
CA HIS A 362 -30.90 -19.81 -13.01
C HIS A 362 -32.01 -19.07 -13.75
N ARG A 363 -31.66 -18.50 -14.92
CA ARG A 363 -32.59 -17.78 -15.79
C ARG A 363 -33.34 -18.73 -16.72
N HIS A 364 -34.66 -18.64 -16.69
CA HIS A 364 -35.61 -19.36 -17.53
C HIS A 364 -36.30 -18.42 -18.52
N THR A 365 -36.95 -18.98 -19.55
CA THR A 365 -37.72 -18.23 -20.54
C THR A 365 -39.20 -18.44 -20.30
N PHE A 366 -39.91 -17.36 -19.95
CA PHE A 366 -41.36 -17.31 -19.96
C PHE A 366 -41.82 -17.10 -21.41
N PRO A 367 -42.64 -18.01 -21.96
CA PRO A 367 -43.08 -17.93 -23.35
C PRO A 367 -43.95 -16.68 -23.57
N ALA A 368 -44.11 -16.29 -24.84
CA ALA A 368 -45.22 -15.41 -25.18
C ALA A 368 -46.55 -16.16 -24.94
N PHE A 369 -47.58 -15.41 -24.57
CA PHE A 369 -48.90 -15.93 -24.19
C PHE A 369 -49.96 -15.01 -24.82
N ASP A 370 -50.95 -15.56 -25.53
CA ASP A 370 -51.94 -14.79 -26.30
C ASP A 370 -53.32 -15.48 -26.33
N MET A 371 -54.18 -15.15 -25.35
CA MET A 371 -55.53 -15.71 -25.21
C MET A 371 -56.42 -15.56 -26.46
N TYR A 372 -56.16 -14.54 -27.31
CA TYR A 372 -56.99 -14.29 -28.51
C TYR A 372 -56.61 -15.20 -29.68
N THR A 373 -55.30 -15.35 -29.96
CA THR A 373 -54.85 -16.11 -31.15
C THR A 373 -54.54 -17.57 -30.89
N THR A 374 -54.21 -17.92 -29.64
CA THR A 374 -53.74 -19.25 -29.28
C THR A 374 -54.81 -19.93 -28.43
N ALA A 375 -55.61 -20.82 -29.04
CA ALA A 375 -56.71 -21.52 -28.36
C ALA A 375 -56.29 -22.52 -27.24
N THR A 376 -55.01 -22.53 -26.87
CA THR A 376 -54.42 -23.29 -25.75
C THR A 376 -53.75 -22.40 -24.72
N ASP A 377 -53.76 -21.07 -24.91
CA ASP A 377 -53.22 -20.11 -23.95
C ASP A 377 -54.37 -19.63 -23.07
N ASP A 378 -54.52 -20.26 -21.91
CA ASP A 378 -55.56 -20.01 -20.93
C ASP A 378 -55.02 -19.33 -19.67
N ALA A 379 -55.82 -18.44 -19.08
CA ALA A 379 -55.51 -17.82 -17.79
C ALA A 379 -56.31 -18.52 -16.68
N HIS A 380 -55.76 -18.57 -15.47
CA HIS A 380 -56.43 -19.22 -14.33
C HIS A 380 -56.73 -18.22 -13.21
N VAL A 381 -57.94 -18.26 -12.69
CA VAL A 381 -58.43 -17.37 -11.64
C VAL A 381 -58.20 -18.02 -10.27
N VAL A 382 -57.16 -17.56 -9.58
CA VAL A 382 -56.55 -18.22 -8.41
C VAL A 382 -57.52 -18.38 -7.23
N ASN A 383 -58.39 -17.40 -7.04
CA ASN A 383 -59.28 -17.26 -5.88
C ASN A 383 -60.76 -17.10 -6.27
N GLN A 384 -61.19 -17.66 -7.41
CA GLN A 384 -62.59 -17.62 -7.84
C GLN A 384 -63.52 -18.26 -6.78
N PRO A 385 -64.68 -17.63 -6.45
CA PRO A 385 -65.63 -18.20 -5.50
C PRO A 385 -66.06 -19.62 -5.90
N THR A 386 -66.30 -20.49 -4.91
CA THR A 386 -66.59 -21.91 -5.15
C THR A 386 -67.88 -22.16 -5.91
N ASP A 387 -68.86 -21.27 -5.77
CA ASP A 387 -70.14 -21.38 -6.47
C ASP A 387 -70.05 -20.90 -7.94
N GLU A 388 -68.95 -20.23 -8.30
CA GLU A 388 -68.64 -19.71 -9.65
C GLU A 388 -67.53 -20.54 -10.34
N GLY A 389 -67.17 -21.72 -9.83
CA GLY A 389 -66.16 -22.62 -10.42
C GLY A 389 -65.02 -23.00 -9.46
N GLY A 390 -64.68 -22.10 -8.53
CA GLY A 390 -63.65 -22.33 -7.50
C GLY A 390 -62.21 -22.04 -7.93
N ALA A 391 -61.29 -22.17 -6.97
CA ALA A 391 -59.90 -21.77 -7.12
C ALA A 391 -59.19 -22.44 -8.32
N TYR A 392 -58.45 -21.62 -9.08
CA TYR A 392 -57.73 -21.96 -10.32
C TYR A 392 -58.64 -22.30 -11.52
N GLU A 393 -59.90 -21.85 -11.50
CA GLU A 393 -60.80 -22.00 -12.65
C GLU A 393 -60.22 -21.32 -13.90
N THR A 394 -60.46 -21.94 -15.05
CA THR A 394 -59.82 -21.58 -16.31
C THR A 394 -60.70 -20.60 -17.08
N THR A 395 -60.16 -19.44 -17.44
CA THR A 395 -60.87 -18.39 -18.19
C THR A 395 -60.27 -18.17 -19.57
N ALA A 396 -61.15 -18.11 -20.56
CA ALA A 396 -60.82 -17.75 -21.95
C ALA A 396 -61.28 -16.31 -22.29
N ASP A 397 -62.23 -15.74 -21.54
CA ASP A 397 -62.62 -14.34 -21.61
C ASP A 397 -62.95 -13.80 -20.21
N LEU A 398 -62.14 -12.85 -19.74
CA LEU A 398 -62.29 -12.27 -18.41
C LEU A 398 -63.66 -11.62 -18.21
N VAL A 399 -64.27 -11.07 -19.28
CA VAL A 399 -65.56 -10.36 -19.20
C VAL A 399 -66.74 -11.32 -19.03
N ALA A 400 -66.60 -12.56 -19.49
CA ALA A 400 -67.58 -13.61 -19.31
C ALA A 400 -67.47 -14.25 -17.92
N ASP A 401 -66.24 -14.54 -17.49
CA ASP A 401 -65.99 -15.44 -16.35
C ASP A 401 -65.80 -14.67 -15.02
N VAL A 402 -65.29 -13.43 -15.04
CA VAL A 402 -65.05 -12.64 -13.82
C VAL A 402 -66.26 -11.75 -13.51
N THR A 403 -67.29 -12.35 -12.93
CA THR A 403 -68.56 -11.69 -12.56
C THR A 403 -68.61 -11.22 -11.11
N HIS A 404 -67.76 -11.78 -10.24
CA HIS A 404 -67.75 -11.59 -8.78
C HIS A 404 -66.37 -11.16 -8.25
N TYR A 405 -66.35 -10.52 -7.08
CA TYR A 405 -65.16 -10.31 -6.25
C TYR A 405 -65.24 -11.12 -4.94
N VAL A 406 -64.13 -11.25 -4.23
CA VAL A 406 -63.96 -12.23 -3.14
C VAL A 406 -64.09 -11.59 -1.76
N ASP A 407 -65.28 -11.67 -1.16
CA ASP A 407 -65.54 -11.18 0.21
C ASP A 407 -65.21 -12.22 1.31
N GLY A 408 -64.68 -13.39 0.92
CA GLY A 408 -64.42 -14.52 1.81
C GLY A 408 -65.60 -15.50 1.94
N THR A 409 -66.71 -15.29 1.24
CA THR A 409 -67.81 -16.25 1.14
C THR A 409 -67.67 -17.20 -0.05
N ALA A 410 -68.44 -18.30 -0.05
CA ALA A 410 -68.46 -19.31 -1.12
C ALA A 410 -68.99 -18.78 -2.47
N ALA A 411 -69.87 -17.77 -2.44
CA ALA A 411 -70.45 -17.16 -3.64
C ALA A 411 -69.71 -15.89 -4.08
N GLY A 412 -68.98 -15.23 -3.18
CA GLY A 412 -68.44 -13.89 -3.43
C GLY A 412 -69.56 -12.86 -3.61
N VAL A 413 -69.23 -11.71 -4.20
CA VAL A 413 -70.20 -10.62 -4.44
C VAL A 413 -70.11 -10.12 -5.87
N VAL A 414 -71.26 -10.02 -6.54
CA VAL A 414 -71.39 -9.52 -7.93
C VAL A 414 -70.75 -8.13 -8.07
N ILE A 415 -69.91 -7.95 -9.09
CA ILE A 415 -69.32 -6.65 -9.43
C ILE A 415 -70.44 -5.71 -9.89
N GLY A 416 -70.50 -4.52 -9.27
CA GLY A 416 -71.60 -3.58 -9.47
C GLY A 416 -71.51 -2.82 -10.80
N VAL A 417 -72.67 -2.55 -11.39
CA VAL A 417 -72.77 -1.67 -12.56
C VAL A 417 -72.24 -0.27 -12.22
N ASN A 418 -71.38 0.29 -13.06
CA ASN A 418 -70.60 1.51 -12.83
C ASN A 418 -69.63 1.46 -11.63
N LYS A 419 -69.19 0.27 -11.22
CA LYS A 419 -68.11 0.10 -10.24
C LYS A 419 -66.79 -0.24 -10.93
N TYR A 420 -65.71 0.03 -10.21
CA TYR A 420 -64.34 -0.19 -10.62
C TYR A 420 -63.72 -1.30 -9.78
N PHE A 421 -62.83 -2.09 -10.37
CA PHE A 421 -62.19 -3.22 -9.69
C PHE A 421 -60.79 -3.46 -10.27
N ASN A 422 -59.94 -4.09 -9.47
CA ASN A 422 -58.55 -4.37 -9.80
C ASN A 422 -58.33 -5.88 -9.93
N LEU A 423 -57.64 -6.31 -10.99
CA LEU A 423 -57.17 -7.67 -11.17
C LEU A 423 -55.63 -7.67 -11.08
N VAL A 424 -55.05 -8.54 -10.27
CA VAL A 424 -53.58 -8.71 -10.22
C VAL A 424 -53.19 -9.92 -11.05
N VAL A 425 -52.37 -9.69 -12.07
CA VAL A 425 -51.88 -10.69 -13.01
C VAL A 425 -50.44 -11.07 -12.65
N TRP A 426 -50.19 -12.37 -12.55
CA TRP A 426 -48.89 -12.95 -12.27
C TRP A 426 -48.66 -14.19 -13.15
N GLY A 427 -47.41 -14.59 -13.36
CA GLY A 427 -47.04 -15.72 -14.21
C GLY A 427 -46.43 -16.85 -13.40
N ILE A 428 -46.65 -18.10 -13.82
CA ILE A 428 -45.90 -19.28 -13.35
C ILE A 428 -44.97 -19.71 -14.46
N GLN A 429 -43.66 -19.65 -14.20
CA GLN A 429 -42.67 -20.27 -15.06
C GLN A 429 -42.51 -21.75 -14.69
N ASN A 430 -42.89 -22.64 -15.60
CA ASN A 430 -42.62 -24.07 -15.45
C ASN A 430 -41.29 -24.47 -16.10
N ARG A 431 -40.92 -25.75 -15.97
CA ARG A 431 -39.74 -26.31 -16.63
C ARG A 431 -39.81 -26.09 -18.14
N MET A 432 -38.68 -25.73 -18.76
CA MET A 432 -38.60 -25.55 -20.22
C MET A 432 -39.09 -26.80 -20.96
N GLY A 433 -40.11 -26.62 -21.81
CA GLY A 433 -40.78 -27.71 -22.53
C GLY A 433 -42.15 -28.11 -21.95
N GLU A 434 -42.47 -27.68 -20.72
CA GLU A 434 -43.82 -27.72 -20.15
C GLU A 434 -44.54 -26.38 -20.40
N ALA A 435 -45.87 -26.37 -20.37
CA ALA A 435 -46.66 -25.14 -20.44
C ALA A 435 -46.40 -24.24 -19.22
N SER A 436 -46.26 -22.94 -19.45
CA SER A 436 -46.22 -21.90 -18.40
C SER A 436 -47.53 -21.13 -18.44
N HIS A 437 -48.01 -20.67 -17.28
CA HIS A 437 -49.40 -20.21 -17.13
C HIS A 437 -49.46 -18.76 -16.66
N VAL A 438 -50.53 -18.06 -17.05
CA VAL A 438 -50.92 -16.76 -16.49
C VAL A 438 -51.99 -16.99 -15.42
N MET A 439 -51.83 -16.32 -14.29
CA MET A 439 -52.63 -16.44 -13.09
C MET A 439 -53.21 -15.07 -12.73
N ILE A 440 -54.45 -15.06 -12.24
CA ILE A 440 -55.21 -13.85 -11.95
C ILE A 440 -55.76 -13.94 -10.52
N ASN A 441 -55.45 -12.95 -9.70
CA ASN A 441 -56.10 -12.76 -8.41
C ASN A 441 -57.26 -11.75 -8.58
N LEU A 442 -58.47 -12.18 -8.20
CA LEU A 442 -59.64 -11.34 -8.01
C LEU A 442 -59.47 -10.44 -6.77
N PRO A 443 -60.07 -9.24 -6.74
CA PRO A 443 -59.97 -8.34 -5.61
C PRO A 443 -60.89 -8.77 -4.46
N THR A 444 -60.66 -8.21 -3.27
CA THR A 444 -61.55 -8.38 -2.11
C THR A 444 -62.73 -7.40 -2.07
N GLY A 445 -62.76 -6.43 -2.99
CA GLY A 445 -63.72 -5.35 -3.01
C GLY A 445 -63.79 -4.60 -4.34
N GLN A 446 -64.57 -3.52 -4.35
CA GLN A 446 -64.83 -2.70 -5.53
C GLN A 446 -64.96 -1.21 -5.16
N TYR A 447 -64.61 -0.35 -6.11
CA TYR A 447 -64.53 1.09 -5.93
C TYR A 447 -65.64 1.84 -6.69
N THR A 448 -65.95 3.05 -6.22
CA THR A 448 -66.97 3.92 -6.85
C THR A 448 -66.38 4.95 -7.82
N THR A 449 -65.07 5.19 -7.76
CA THR A 449 -64.35 6.15 -8.61
C THR A 449 -63.11 5.49 -9.22
N SER A 450 -62.69 5.95 -10.40
CA SER A 450 -61.44 5.49 -11.03
C SER A 450 -60.22 5.83 -10.18
N SER A 451 -60.18 7.02 -9.57
CA SER A 451 -59.05 7.46 -8.75
C SER A 451 -58.81 6.54 -7.55
N ASN A 452 -59.86 6.14 -6.84
CA ASN A 452 -59.75 5.26 -5.69
C ASN A 452 -59.33 3.84 -6.10
N ALA A 453 -59.72 3.39 -7.30
CA ALA A 453 -59.31 2.09 -7.83
C ALA A 453 -57.83 2.08 -8.26
N VAL A 454 -57.37 3.11 -8.98
CA VAL A 454 -55.96 3.22 -9.41
C VAL A 454 -55.01 3.38 -8.21
N ALA A 455 -55.42 4.12 -7.19
CA ALA A 455 -54.67 4.24 -5.94
C ALA A 455 -54.88 3.05 -4.97
N ASP A 456 -55.88 2.19 -5.22
CA ASP A 456 -56.31 1.07 -4.36
C ASP A 456 -56.42 1.44 -2.88
N VAL A 457 -57.09 2.58 -2.62
CA VAL A 457 -57.10 3.24 -1.30
C VAL A 457 -57.60 2.37 -0.15
N ASP A 458 -58.48 1.41 -0.47
CA ASP A 458 -59.06 0.46 0.48
C ASP A 458 -58.27 -0.87 0.59
N GLY A 459 -57.18 -1.04 -0.19
CA GLY A 459 -56.36 -2.25 -0.19
C GLY A 459 -57.05 -3.49 -0.77
N ASN A 460 -57.88 -3.34 -1.81
CA ASN A 460 -58.66 -4.45 -2.36
C ASN A 460 -57.86 -5.34 -3.32
N SER A 461 -56.67 -4.92 -3.76
CA SER A 461 -55.81 -5.70 -4.68
C SER A 461 -55.02 -6.78 -3.95
N ILE A 462 -55.11 -8.03 -4.42
CA ILE A 462 -54.38 -9.15 -3.82
C ILE A 462 -53.08 -9.41 -4.60
N PHE A 463 -51.94 -9.02 -4.03
CA PHE A 463 -50.61 -9.23 -4.60
C PHE A 463 -49.96 -10.57 -4.20
N GLU A 464 -50.58 -11.33 -3.29
CA GLU A 464 -50.01 -12.59 -2.78
C GLU A 464 -49.94 -13.66 -3.88
N ILE A 465 -48.77 -14.32 -3.98
CA ILE A 465 -48.58 -15.55 -4.76
C ILE A 465 -48.68 -16.73 -3.78
N PRO A 466 -49.59 -17.69 -3.99
CA PRO A 466 -49.78 -18.82 -3.08
C PRO A 466 -48.50 -19.60 -2.83
N SER A 467 -48.31 -20.10 -1.60
CA SER A 467 -47.06 -20.73 -1.15
C SER A 467 -46.60 -21.93 -1.99
N ALA A 468 -47.51 -22.62 -2.67
CA ALA A 468 -47.23 -23.71 -3.59
C ALA A 468 -46.43 -23.30 -4.85
N PHE A 469 -46.42 -22.00 -5.20
CA PHE A 469 -45.73 -21.44 -6.37
C PHE A 469 -44.52 -20.58 -5.99
N LYS A 470 -44.03 -20.68 -4.76
CA LYS A 470 -42.73 -20.13 -4.38
C LYS A 470 -41.62 -20.75 -5.24
N GLY A 471 -40.65 -19.94 -5.65
CA GLY A 471 -39.62 -20.30 -6.60
C GLY A 471 -40.06 -20.33 -8.08
N THR A 472 -41.35 -20.26 -8.41
CA THR A 472 -41.83 -20.34 -9.81
C THR A 472 -42.75 -19.22 -10.26
N GLY A 473 -43.54 -18.63 -9.35
CA GLY A 473 -44.45 -17.52 -9.61
C GLY A 473 -43.78 -16.14 -9.54
N PHE A 474 -44.18 -15.20 -10.40
CA PHE A 474 -43.70 -13.82 -10.44
C PHE A 474 -44.80 -12.82 -10.85
N LEU A 475 -44.79 -11.60 -10.30
CA LEU A 475 -45.78 -10.57 -10.64
C LEU A 475 -45.58 -9.99 -12.05
N ILE A 476 -46.69 -9.67 -12.73
CA ILE A 476 -46.69 -9.06 -14.07
C ILE A 476 -47.31 -7.65 -14.00
N ALA A 477 -48.58 -7.52 -13.62
CA ALA A 477 -49.28 -6.24 -13.65
C ALA A 477 -50.49 -6.21 -12.72
N ARG A 478 -50.93 -5.01 -12.32
CA ARG A 478 -52.28 -4.77 -11.80
C ARG A 478 -53.08 -4.03 -12.85
N LEU A 479 -54.29 -4.50 -13.15
CA LEU A 479 -55.19 -3.98 -14.17
C LEU A 479 -56.46 -3.42 -13.53
N THR A 480 -56.77 -2.16 -13.78
CA THR A 480 -58.00 -1.51 -13.30
C THR A 480 -59.04 -1.47 -14.41
N PHE A 481 -60.24 -1.95 -14.12
CA PHE A 481 -61.39 -1.94 -15.03
C PHE A 481 -62.59 -1.23 -14.40
N ARG A 482 -63.59 -0.91 -15.24
CA ARG A 482 -64.93 -0.46 -14.84
C ARG A 482 -65.99 -1.30 -15.54
N LEU A 483 -66.92 -1.88 -14.80
CA LEU A 483 -68.13 -2.50 -15.37
C LEU A 483 -69.12 -1.39 -15.78
N ILE A 484 -69.55 -1.34 -17.05
CA ILE A 484 -70.43 -0.26 -17.54
C ILE A 484 -71.91 -0.63 -17.47
N ALA A 485 -72.32 -1.68 -18.20
CA ALA A 485 -73.66 -2.27 -18.20
C ALA A 485 -73.64 -3.57 -19.02
N GLY A 486 -74.29 -4.62 -18.53
CA GLY A 486 -74.13 -5.98 -19.09
C GLY A 486 -72.68 -6.48 -19.01
N SER A 487 -72.34 -7.50 -19.77
CA SER A 487 -70.95 -8.01 -19.92
C SER A 487 -70.12 -7.07 -20.80
N GLN A 488 -69.85 -5.85 -20.32
CA GLN A 488 -69.00 -4.87 -20.98
C GLN A 488 -68.16 -4.07 -19.98
N TRP A 489 -66.85 -4.11 -20.14
CA TRP A 489 -65.89 -3.43 -19.28
C TRP A 489 -65.17 -2.31 -20.03
N THR A 490 -64.86 -1.21 -19.34
CA THR A 490 -63.89 -0.20 -19.77
C THR A 490 -62.53 -0.47 -19.11
N TYR A 491 -61.47 -0.49 -19.90
CA TYR A 491 -60.09 -0.54 -19.37
C TYR A 491 -59.66 0.86 -18.89
N ILE A 492 -59.17 0.97 -17.67
CA ILE A 492 -58.89 2.25 -17.00
C ILE A 492 -57.39 2.52 -16.88
N ALA A 493 -56.64 1.58 -16.33
CA ALA A 493 -55.21 1.73 -16.06
C ALA A 493 -54.50 0.38 -15.91
N GLN A 494 -53.19 0.37 -16.11
CA GLN A 494 -52.29 -0.73 -15.79
C GLN A 494 -51.11 -0.19 -14.99
N GLU A 495 -50.80 -0.87 -13.90
CA GLU A 495 -49.55 -0.71 -13.17
C GLU A 495 -48.61 -1.88 -13.47
N ASP A 496 -47.34 -1.58 -13.68
CA ASP A 496 -46.30 -2.57 -13.91
C ASP A 496 -45.75 -3.10 -12.59
N LEU A 497 -45.92 -4.41 -12.36
CA LEU A 497 -45.46 -5.10 -11.15
C LEU A 497 -44.21 -5.95 -11.42
N ARG A 498 -43.67 -5.95 -12.64
CA ARG A 498 -42.48 -6.73 -12.99
C ARG A 498 -41.28 -6.27 -12.17
N GLY A 499 -40.60 -7.22 -11.53
CA GLY A 499 -39.46 -6.95 -10.64
C GLY A 499 -39.87 -6.45 -9.25
N LYS A 500 -41.17 -6.39 -8.93
CA LYS A 500 -41.66 -6.23 -7.56
C LYS A 500 -41.81 -7.60 -6.90
N PHE A 501 -41.54 -7.65 -5.61
CA PHE A 501 -41.92 -8.81 -4.80
C PHE A 501 -43.41 -8.66 -4.40
N PRO A 502 -44.18 -9.76 -4.35
CA PRO A 502 -45.46 -9.82 -3.64
C PRO A 502 -45.35 -9.17 -2.26
N ASP A 503 -46.26 -8.26 -1.94
CA ASP A 503 -46.25 -7.59 -0.65
C ASP A 503 -46.37 -8.60 0.49
N ILE A 504 -45.38 -8.59 1.38
CA ILE A 504 -45.32 -9.44 2.58
C ILE A 504 -46.27 -8.90 3.68
N ILE A 505 -46.88 -7.73 3.46
CA ILE A 505 -47.74 -7.04 4.42
C ILE A 505 -49.15 -6.92 3.83
N ALA A 506 -50.09 -7.65 4.41
CA ALA A 506 -51.51 -7.48 4.12
C ALA A 506 -51.97 -6.10 4.63
N GLY A 507 -52.33 -5.21 3.70
CA GLY A 507 -53.04 -3.96 4.00
C GLY A 507 -52.19 -2.80 4.52
N VAL A 508 -51.32 -2.25 3.67
CA VAL A 508 -51.28 -0.81 3.29
C VAL A 508 -50.54 -0.76 1.96
N GLY A 509 -51.21 -0.31 0.89
CA GLY A 509 -50.52 -0.07 -0.38
C GLY A 509 -49.50 1.05 -0.22
N ILE A 510 -48.21 0.72 -0.35
CA ILE A 510 -47.13 1.72 -0.32
C ILE A 510 -47.09 2.45 -1.68
N THR A 511 -48.14 3.24 -1.93
CA THR A 511 -47.91 4.48 -2.65
C THR A 511 -46.92 5.28 -1.81
N THR A 512 -45.84 5.76 -2.44
CA THR A 512 -44.98 6.76 -1.82
C THR A 512 -45.88 7.90 -1.36
N THR A 513 -45.99 8.10 -0.04
CA THR A 513 -46.86 9.13 0.51
C THR A 513 -46.27 10.49 0.20
N ASP A 514 -46.61 11.00 -0.99
CA ASP A 514 -46.81 12.43 -1.16
C ASP A 514 -47.73 12.88 -0.02
N HIS A 515 -47.35 13.95 0.67
CA HIS A 515 -47.98 14.37 1.93
C HIS A 515 -49.49 14.65 1.77
N ALA A 516 -49.97 14.79 0.52
CA ALA A 516 -51.38 14.86 0.14
C ALA A 516 -52.25 13.64 0.54
N LEU A 517 -51.69 12.48 0.89
CA LEU A 517 -52.45 11.23 1.10
C LEU A 517 -52.44 10.67 2.54
N LEU A 518 -52.08 11.46 3.56
CA LEU A 518 -52.28 11.05 4.96
C LEU A 518 -53.80 11.02 5.28
N ALA A 519 -54.31 9.84 5.66
CA ALA A 519 -55.73 9.50 5.73
C ALA A 519 -56.58 10.21 6.82
N ASN A 520 -56.13 11.35 7.36
CA ASN A 520 -56.94 12.28 8.14
C ASN A 520 -57.25 13.60 7.40
N LEU A 521 -56.69 13.83 6.20
CA LEU A 521 -56.99 15.01 5.37
C LEU A 521 -58.14 14.74 4.37
N ILE A 522 -59.22 14.11 4.85
CA ILE A 522 -60.41 13.85 4.03
C ILE A 522 -61.31 15.10 4.06
N ALA A 523 -61.39 15.83 2.94
CA ALA A 523 -62.34 16.92 2.78
C ALA A 523 -63.78 16.43 3.11
N PRO A 524 -64.52 17.09 4.02
CA PRO A 524 -64.48 18.52 4.30
C PRO A 524 -63.57 18.96 5.47
N ALA A 525 -62.78 18.07 6.06
CA ALA A 525 -61.83 18.39 7.14
C ALA A 525 -60.41 18.71 6.60
N ASP A 526 -60.33 19.44 5.50
CA ASP A 526 -59.08 20.09 5.08
C ASP A 526 -58.97 21.41 5.86
N ASP A 527 -58.11 21.41 6.87
CA ASP A 527 -57.76 22.55 7.72
C ASP A 527 -56.82 23.54 7.03
N HIS A 528 -56.24 23.18 5.87
CA HIS A 528 -55.24 24.00 5.16
C HIS A 528 -55.82 24.75 3.96
N THR A 529 -56.81 24.23 3.21
CA THR A 529 -57.57 25.07 2.24
C THR A 529 -58.68 25.91 2.89
N GLN A 530 -58.87 25.80 4.21
CA GLN A 530 -59.80 26.64 4.95
C GLN A 530 -59.31 28.09 5.14
N TYR A 531 -57.99 28.32 5.05
CA TYR A 531 -57.40 29.63 5.36
C TYR A 531 -56.82 30.40 4.16
N LEU A 532 -56.24 29.70 3.18
CA LEU A 532 -55.78 30.31 1.91
C LEU A 532 -56.26 29.45 0.73
N LEU A 533 -56.98 30.04 -0.22
CA LEU A 533 -57.14 29.44 -1.55
C LEU A 533 -55.95 29.80 -2.46
N ALA A 534 -55.53 28.84 -3.28
CA ALA A 534 -54.49 29.04 -4.29
C ALA A 534 -54.86 30.05 -5.40
N ASP A 535 -56.15 30.38 -5.57
CA ASP A 535 -56.63 31.44 -6.46
C ASP A 535 -56.73 32.82 -5.78
N GLY A 536 -56.39 32.92 -4.50
CA GLY A 536 -56.46 34.15 -3.70
C GLY A 536 -57.87 34.59 -3.29
N THR A 537 -58.93 33.84 -3.62
CA THR A 537 -60.32 34.28 -3.37
C THR A 537 -60.84 33.99 -1.95
N ARG A 538 -60.09 33.28 -1.11
CA ARG A 538 -60.32 33.19 0.34
C ARG A 538 -59.01 33.45 1.09
N ALA A 539 -59.08 34.41 2.01
CA ALA A 539 -58.12 34.64 3.08
C ALA A 539 -58.88 34.66 4.41
N LEU A 540 -58.43 33.87 5.40
CA LEU A 540 -58.71 33.98 6.84
C LEU A 540 -59.97 34.78 7.25
N ALA A 541 -61.16 34.23 7.01
CA ALA A 541 -62.44 34.88 7.31
C ALA A 541 -63.07 34.32 8.61
N GLY A 542 -62.71 34.90 9.76
CA GLY A 542 -63.27 34.57 11.07
C GLY A 542 -62.58 35.33 12.21
N ALA A 543 -63.25 35.47 13.35
CA ALA A 543 -62.62 36.06 14.54
C ALA A 543 -61.70 35.02 15.20
N TRP A 544 -60.38 35.23 15.11
CA TRP A 544 -59.37 34.33 15.66
C TRP A 544 -58.95 34.78 17.06
N ASP A 545 -59.38 34.05 18.10
CA ASP A 545 -58.80 34.15 19.44
C ASP A 545 -57.62 33.18 19.53
N MET A 546 -56.42 33.71 19.81
CA MET A 546 -55.15 32.98 19.83
C MET A 546 -54.55 32.80 21.23
N GLY A 547 -55.21 33.31 22.29
CA GLY A 547 -54.60 33.34 23.62
C GLY A 547 -53.23 34.03 23.61
N SER A 548 -52.22 33.42 24.25
CA SER A 548 -50.87 34.00 24.42
C SER A 548 -49.77 33.33 23.58
N GLN A 549 -50.08 32.80 22.40
CA GLN A 549 -49.06 32.15 21.54
C GLN A 549 -48.48 33.12 20.51
N VAL A 550 -47.14 33.17 20.45
CA VAL A 550 -46.37 34.04 19.54
C VAL A 550 -46.17 33.34 18.20
N LEU A 551 -46.58 33.97 17.10
CA LEU A 551 -46.26 33.48 15.76
C LEU A 551 -44.84 33.92 15.37
N THR A 552 -44.02 32.96 14.98
CA THR A 552 -42.76 33.21 14.26
C THR A 552 -42.93 32.81 12.79
N ASN A 553 -42.23 33.50 11.89
CA ASN A 553 -42.20 33.25 10.44
C ASN A 553 -43.51 33.49 9.62
N VAL A 554 -44.20 34.60 9.85
CA VAL A 554 -45.18 35.12 8.86
C VAL A 554 -44.50 36.14 7.93
N ASN A 555 -44.32 35.81 6.65
CA ASN A 555 -43.80 36.73 5.64
C ASN A 555 -44.95 37.41 4.89
N ILE A 556 -45.38 38.60 5.33
CA ILE A 556 -46.44 39.38 4.66
C ILE A 556 -45.81 40.31 3.64
N ASP A 557 -45.81 39.88 2.38
CA ASP A 557 -45.28 40.68 1.27
C ASP A 557 -46.30 41.78 0.87
N THR A 558 -45.89 43.04 0.95
CA THR A 558 -46.58 44.27 0.50
C THR A 558 -47.91 44.70 1.17
N GLY A 559 -48.48 43.94 2.11
CA GLY A 559 -49.75 44.27 2.77
C GLY A 559 -49.63 45.00 4.12
N ASN A 560 -49.93 46.29 4.17
CA ASN A 560 -49.83 47.14 5.38
C ASN A 560 -50.77 46.68 6.53
N ILE A 561 -50.21 46.10 7.59
CA ILE A 561 -50.94 45.61 8.78
C ILE A 561 -51.57 46.77 9.60
N ASN A 562 -51.14 48.01 9.39
CA ASN A 562 -51.45 49.17 10.23
C ASN A 562 -52.89 49.76 10.09
N VAL A 563 -53.83 49.04 9.48
CA VAL A 563 -55.19 49.59 9.19
C VAL A 563 -56.34 48.69 9.69
N ALA A 564 -56.07 47.41 9.98
CA ALA A 564 -57.09 46.49 10.50
C ALA A 564 -57.18 46.46 12.04
N VAL A 565 -56.20 47.04 12.75
CA VAL A 565 -56.23 47.23 14.21
C VAL A 565 -56.63 48.68 14.54
N VAL A 566 -57.91 48.97 14.33
CA VAL A 566 -58.60 50.11 14.95
C VAL A 566 -58.75 49.82 16.46
N ASN A 567 -58.24 50.59 17.42
CA ASN A 567 -57.56 51.90 17.37
C ASN A 567 -56.53 52.07 18.52
N THR A 568 -55.70 53.12 18.42
CA THR A 568 -55.18 53.98 19.51
C THR A 568 -54.02 53.58 20.45
N GLU A 569 -53.57 52.32 20.58
CA GLU A 569 -52.71 51.97 21.76
C GLU A 569 -51.38 51.21 21.53
N TRP A 570 -50.68 51.27 20.37
CA TRP A 570 -49.31 50.71 20.35
C TRP A 570 -48.18 51.34 19.50
N ASP A 571 -48.37 52.45 18.78
CA ASP A 571 -47.20 53.27 18.35
C ASP A 571 -47.45 54.79 18.31
N THR A 572 -48.55 55.21 18.95
CA THR A 572 -48.67 56.53 19.61
C THR A 572 -48.48 56.41 21.12
N ALA A 573 -48.15 55.20 21.61
CA ALA A 573 -48.09 54.84 23.02
C ALA A 573 -46.68 54.97 23.64
N PHE A 574 -45.64 55.19 22.83
CA PHE A 574 -44.32 55.60 23.31
C PHE A 574 -43.70 56.68 22.41
N ALA A 575 -44.31 57.87 22.45
CA ALA A 575 -43.47 59.07 22.36
C ALA A 575 -42.35 58.94 23.42
N HIS A 576 -41.10 59.15 23.01
CA HIS A 576 -39.96 59.08 23.93
C HIS A 576 -39.94 60.31 24.85
N VAL A 577 -40.81 60.30 25.86
CA VAL A 577 -40.80 61.21 27.00
C VAL A 577 -40.00 60.60 28.15
N SER A 578 -39.19 61.42 28.81
CA SER A 578 -38.53 61.06 30.06
C SER A 578 -39.56 60.91 31.20
N ASN A 579 -39.16 60.26 32.30
CA ASN A 579 -40.00 59.98 33.49
C ASN A 579 -40.64 61.23 34.17
N ASP A 580 -40.19 62.43 33.81
CA ASP A 580 -40.75 63.73 34.24
C ASP A 580 -41.65 64.40 33.19
N GLY A 581 -41.87 63.78 32.02
CA GLY A 581 -42.83 64.21 31.00
C GLY A 581 -42.29 65.23 29.98
N SER A 582 -40.99 65.24 29.69
CA SER A 582 -40.37 66.10 28.67
C SER A 582 -39.89 65.32 27.44
N ASP A 583 -40.04 65.90 26.24
CA ASP A 583 -39.66 65.28 24.96
C ASP A 583 -38.14 65.13 24.77
N HIS A 584 -37.72 63.98 24.23
CA HIS A 584 -36.35 63.71 23.76
C HIS A 584 -36.00 64.48 22.46
N SER A 585 -36.05 65.80 22.52
CA SER A 585 -35.76 66.79 21.46
C SER A 585 -34.32 66.79 20.89
N PHE A 586 -33.52 65.75 21.16
CA PHE A 586 -32.12 65.63 20.77
C PHE A 586 -31.85 64.60 19.66
N ILE A 587 -32.87 63.90 19.16
CA ILE A 587 -32.78 63.02 17.97
C ILE A 587 -33.89 63.39 16.97
N ASP A 588 -33.81 64.59 16.40
CA ASP A 588 -34.68 65.07 15.32
C ASP A 588 -34.05 64.77 13.94
N GLN A 589 -33.74 63.50 13.67
CA GLN A 589 -33.22 63.07 12.37
C GLN A 589 -33.56 61.61 12.03
N SER A 590 -33.81 61.36 10.75
CA SER A 590 -34.22 60.06 10.20
C SER A 590 -33.12 59.01 10.32
N VAL A 591 -33.51 57.78 10.68
CA VAL A 591 -32.60 56.62 10.88
C VAL A 591 -32.96 55.47 9.91
N LEU A 592 -33.37 55.78 8.69
CA LEU A 592 -33.49 54.77 7.62
C LEU A 592 -32.10 54.38 7.08
N VAL A 593 -31.99 53.20 6.46
CA VAL A 593 -30.73 52.55 6.01
C VAL A 593 -29.88 53.38 5.02
N ALA A 594 -30.41 54.47 4.45
CA ALA A 594 -29.68 55.40 3.58
C ALA A 594 -29.42 56.79 4.21
N ALA A 595 -29.74 56.98 5.50
CA ALA A 595 -29.50 58.21 6.23
C ALA A 595 -28.16 58.16 6.98
N SER A 596 -27.45 59.29 7.01
CA SER A 596 -26.19 59.46 7.74
C SER A 596 -26.39 60.47 8.89
N PRO A 597 -27.02 60.06 10.01
CA PRO A 597 -27.32 60.96 11.11
C PRO A 597 -26.03 61.45 11.79
N THR A 598 -25.86 62.77 11.89
CA THR A 598 -24.70 63.41 12.52
C THR A 598 -25.03 63.79 13.97
N PHE A 599 -24.23 63.35 14.94
CA PHE A 599 -24.41 63.66 16.36
C PHE A 599 -23.26 64.53 16.87
N VAL A 600 -23.55 65.76 17.30
CA VAL A 600 -22.54 66.71 17.82
C VAL A 600 -22.53 66.65 19.35
N GLY A 601 -21.37 66.39 19.95
CA GLY A 601 -21.20 66.39 21.41
C GLY A 601 -21.78 65.17 22.14
N MET A 602 -22.00 64.06 21.45
CA MET A 602 -22.54 62.83 22.03
C MET A 602 -21.63 62.29 23.15
N THR A 603 -22.18 62.17 24.37
CA THR A 603 -21.48 61.57 25.52
C THR A 603 -22.09 60.20 25.82
N LEU A 604 -21.30 59.14 25.65
CA LEU A 604 -21.70 57.76 25.93
C LEU A 604 -21.06 57.29 27.23
N SER A 605 -21.87 56.73 28.14
CA SER A 605 -21.42 56.30 29.48
C SER A 605 -21.19 54.79 29.58
N GLY A 606 -20.79 54.15 28.48
CA GLY A 606 -20.56 52.70 28.39
C GLY A 606 -19.80 52.33 27.11
N ASP A 607 -19.51 51.05 26.93
CA ASP A 607 -18.67 50.55 25.83
C ASP A 607 -19.31 50.79 24.46
N LEU A 608 -18.66 51.63 23.63
CA LEU A 608 -19.07 51.89 22.26
C LEU A 608 -18.44 50.85 21.33
N SER A 609 -19.24 49.88 20.88
CA SER A 609 -18.83 48.90 19.87
C SER A 609 -19.05 49.48 18.46
N LEU A 610 -17.99 49.63 17.68
CA LEU A 610 -18.00 50.11 16.29
C LEU A 610 -17.50 49.01 15.35
N GLY A 611 -18.06 48.95 14.14
CA GLY A 611 -17.55 48.06 13.10
C GLY A 611 -16.24 48.56 12.50
N PHE A 612 -15.43 47.63 11.98
CA PHE A 612 -14.24 47.99 11.21
C PHE A 612 -14.65 48.78 9.96
N GLY A 613 -14.38 50.10 9.96
CA GLY A 613 -14.69 51.01 8.85
C GLY A 613 -15.63 52.17 9.21
N ASP A 614 -16.34 52.12 10.35
CA ASP A 614 -17.29 53.18 10.74
C ASP A 614 -16.61 54.46 11.27
N LEU A 615 -15.34 54.36 11.69
CA LEU A 615 -14.52 55.51 12.06
C LEU A 615 -13.92 56.18 10.82
N VAL A 616 -14.76 56.90 10.08
CA VAL A 616 -14.28 57.86 9.07
C VAL A 616 -13.67 59.05 9.82
N SER A 617 -12.36 59.24 9.69
CA SER A 617 -11.64 60.33 10.37
C SER A 617 -12.29 61.69 10.10
N GLU A 618 -12.63 62.41 11.17
CA GLU A 618 -13.12 63.78 11.09
C GLU A 618 -12.13 64.64 10.30
N GLN A 619 -12.64 65.47 9.38
CA GLN A 619 -11.81 66.30 8.51
C GLN A 619 -11.22 67.48 9.31
N ASN A 620 -10.19 67.21 10.11
CA ASN A 620 -9.35 68.23 10.73
C ASN A 620 -8.59 68.98 9.59
N PRO A 621 -8.28 70.28 9.70
CA PRO A 621 -7.81 71.08 8.55
C PRO A 621 -6.47 70.69 7.91
N ASP A 622 -5.72 69.73 8.48
CA ASP A 622 -4.45 69.22 7.96
C ASP A 622 -4.60 67.83 7.31
N VAL A 623 -4.88 67.83 5.99
CA VAL A 623 -4.52 66.87 4.91
C VAL A 623 -4.40 65.34 5.11
N VAL A 624 -4.54 64.73 6.30
CA VAL A 624 -4.38 63.27 6.51
C VAL A 624 -5.45 62.69 7.47
N ASN A 625 -5.99 61.53 7.09
CA ASN A 625 -7.10 60.85 7.75
C ASN A 625 -6.66 60.00 8.97
N ALA A 626 -6.48 60.64 10.13
CA ALA A 626 -6.05 59.97 11.38
C ALA A 626 -7.17 59.80 12.41
N ILE A 627 -7.19 58.67 13.11
CA ILE A 627 -7.94 58.48 14.38
C ILE A 627 -6.96 58.78 15.52
N ARG A 628 -7.28 59.74 16.40
CA ARG A 628 -6.39 60.17 17.49
C ARG A 628 -7.07 60.01 18.86
N MET A 629 -6.43 59.24 19.74
CA MET A 629 -6.81 59.10 21.15
C MET A 629 -5.87 59.95 21.99
N LYS A 630 -6.45 60.96 22.67
CA LYS A 630 -5.72 61.93 23.48
C LYS A 630 -5.80 61.60 24.97
N SER A 631 -4.66 61.60 25.68
CA SER A 631 -4.62 61.68 27.14
C SER A 631 -4.47 63.12 27.63
N THR A 632 -4.69 63.36 28.92
CA THR A 632 -4.63 64.69 29.52
C THR A 632 -3.19 65.11 29.84
N ALA A 633 -2.52 65.72 28.86
CA ALA A 633 -1.34 66.60 28.99
C ALA A 633 -0.07 66.07 29.71
N SER A 634 -0.06 64.82 30.18
CA SER A 634 1.04 64.22 30.94
C SER A 634 1.44 62.82 30.47
N ASP A 635 0.59 62.16 29.66
CA ASP A 635 0.84 60.82 29.12
C ASP A 635 0.98 60.87 27.61
N VAL A 636 1.40 59.74 27.03
CA VAL A 636 1.57 59.57 25.58
C VAL A 636 0.24 59.52 24.82
N ASP A 637 0.23 60.10 23.63
CA ASP A 637 -0.94 60.11 22.74
C ASP A 637 -0.83 59.05 21.66
N VAL A 638 -1.96 58.43 21.32
CA VAL A 638 -2.01 57.33 20.35
C VAL A 638 -2.71 57.80 19.07
N VAL A 639 -2.03 57.65 17.94
CA VAL A 639 -2.54 58.02 16.62
C VAL A 639 -2.52 56.79 15.70
N LEU A 640 -3.63 56.59 14.99
CA LEU A 640 -3.81 55.54 13.99
C LEU A 640 -4.01 56.23 12.63
N GLY A 641 -3.04 56.08 11.73
CA GLY A 641 -3.07 56.61 10.36
C GLY A 641 -2.69 58.09 10.21
N ASP A 642 -1.48 58.49 10.61
CA ASP A 642 -0.96 59.83 10.32
C ASP A 642 -0.07 59.88 9.06
N GLY A 643 0.45 61.06 8.72
CA GLY A 643 1.32 61.24 7.55
C GLY A 643 2.71 60.59 7.64
N THR A 644 3.03 59.95 8.78
CA THR A 644 4.32 59.32 9.09
C THR A 644 4.23 57.83 9.44
N GLY A 645 3.04 57.30 9.78
CA GLY A 645 2.86 55.88 10.07
C GLY A 645 1.41 55.41 10.21
N TYR A 646 1.21 54.10 10.07
CA TYR A 646 -0.08 53.44 10.32
C TYR A 646 -0.50 53.48 11.79
N PHE A 647 0.49 53.46 12.71
CA PHE A 647 0.30 53.59 14.15
C PHE A 647 1.48 54.37 14.71
N SER A 648 1.22 55.37 15.53
CA SER A 648 2.26 56.15 16.18
C SER A 648 1.84 56.52 17.60
N VAL A 649 2.77 56.35 18.55
CA VAL A 649 2.65 56.79 19.93
C VAL A 649 3.56 57.99 20.07
N TRP A 650 2.97 59.15 20.29
CA TRP A 650 3.67 60.42 20.43
C TRP A 650 3.98 60.69 21.91
N ASN A 651 5.06 61.43 22.16
CA ASN A 651 5.35 61.89 23.51
C ASN A 651 4.24 62.82 24.04
N ALA A 652 4.20 63.07 25.35
CA ALA A 652 3.17 63.89 26.00
C ALA A 652 3.13 65.38 25.57
N VAL A 653 4.01 65.80 24.65
CA VAL A 653 4.09 67.16 24.08
C VAL A 653 3.77 67.19 22.59
N ASP A 654 3.38 66.05 21.99
CA ASP A 654 3.10 65.87 20.55
C ASP A 654 4.25 66.20 19.57
N ASP A 655 5.50 66.39 20.04
CA ASP A 655 6.59 66.87 19.16
C ASP A 655 7.38 65.75 18.46
N THR A 656 7.37 64.53 19.02
CA THR A 656 8.10 63.36 18.48
C THR A 656 7.37 62.04 18.79
N ALA A 657 7.23 61.21 17.76
CA ALA A 657 6.83 59.82 17.89
C ALA A 657 7.92 59.02 18.63
N VAL A 658 7.56 58.35 19.71
CA VAL A 658 8.49 57.53 20.52
C VAL A 658 8.45 56.04 20.16
N PHE A 659 7.35 55.61 19.56
CA PHE A 659 7.14 54.29 18.95
C PHE A 659 6.22 54.49 17.75
N TYR A 660 6.57 53.99 16.57
CA TYR A 660 5.67 54.04 15.41
C TYR A 660 5.89 52.87 14.46
N VAL A 661 4.84 52.55 13.71
CA VAL A 661 4.87 51.63 12.57
C VAL A 661 4.76 52.46 11.30
N ASN A 662 5.82 52.48 10.50
CA ASN A 662 5.88 53.30 9.28
C ASN A 662 4.93 52.76 8.18
N ASN A 663 4.80 53.48 7.06
CA ASN A 663 3.89 53.11 5.97
C ASN A 663 4.27 51.83 5.19
N VAL A 664 5.40 51.19 5.50
CA VAL A 664 5.77 49.85 4.96
C VAL A 664 5.66 48.73 6.00
N GLY A 665 5.28 49.05 7.25
CA GLY A 665 5.02 48.08 8.32
C GLY A 665 6.17 47.86 9.31
N ASP A 666 7.31 48.55 9.15
CA ASP A 666 8.42 48.42 10.09
C ASP A 666 8.11 49.14 11.40
N THR A 667 8.44 48.51 12.53
CA THR A 667 8.31 49.11 13.87
C THR A 667 9.60 49.81 14.26
N ASP A 668 9.55 51.14 14.37
CA ASP A 668 10.63 51.98 14.86
C ASP A 668 10.38 52.40 16.30
N ILE A 669 11.41 52.34 17.15
CA ILE A 669 11.34 52.76 18.55
C ILE A 669 12.46 53.77 18.79
N ALA A 670 12.10 55.05 18.90
CA ALA A 670 13.05 56.15 19.01
C ALA A 670 13.75 56.24 20.39
N ARG A 671 13.44 55.33 21.31
CA ARG A 671 13.94 55.25 22.69
C ARG A 671 14.20 53.80 23.12
N ASN A 672 14.67 53.61 24.35
CA ASN A 672 15.09 52.31 24.87
C ASN A 672 13.93 51.28 24.88
N LEU A 673 14.14 50.14 24.23
CA LEU A 673 13.27 48.96 24.35
C LEU A 673 13.78 48.04 25.47
N THR A 674 12.95 47.80 26.49
CA THR A 674 13.21 46.81 27.54
C THR A 674 12.32 45.59 27.31
N VAL A 675 12.90 44.43 27.04
CA VAL A 675 12.16 43.16 26.86
C VAL A 675 12.36 42.26 28.07
N VAL A 676 11.25 41.87 28.72
CA VAL A 676 11.25 40.93 29.85
C VAL A 676 11.09 39.50 29.31
N GLY A 677 12.13 39.00 28.66
CA GLY A 677 12.12 37.69 27.98
C GLY A 677 13.28 37.53 27.01
N THR A 678 13.22 36.48 26.18
CA THR A 678 14.22 36.22 25.14
C THR A 678 13.85 36.95 23.85
N VAL A 679 14.81 37.63 23.21
CA VAL A 679 14.64 38.26 21.89
C VAL A 679 15.26 37.37 20.82
N ASN A 680 14.45 36.90 19.87
CA ASN A 680 14.94 36.22 18.67
C ASN A 680 15.17 37.26 17.56
N ILE A 681 16.43 37.48 17.18
CA ILE A 681 16.81 38.39 16.09
C ILE A 681 17.04 37.56 14.83
N THR A 682 16.12 37.63 13.87
CA THR A 682 16.15 36.80 12.65
C THR A 682 17.16 37.32 11.62
N THR A 683 17.34 38.63 11.55
CA THR A 683 18.29 39.32 10.67
C THR A 683 18.75 40.63 11.31
N VAL A 684 20.05 40.93 11.24
CA VAL A 684 20.60 42.26 11.49
C VAL A 684 21.05 42.81 10.13
N ALA A 685 20.58 43.99 9.74
CA ALA A 685 20.98 44.61 8.48
C ALA A 685 22.46 45.02 8.53
N ALA A 686 23.21 44.73 7.47
CA ALA A 686 24.60 45.15 7.36
C ALA A 686 24.68 46.66 7.09
N GLU A 687 25.52 47.37 7.84
CA GLU A 687 25.86 48.75 7.53
C GLU A 687 26.83 48.79 6.34
N GLY A 688 26.71 49.80 5.46
CA GLY A 688 27.44 49.89 4.19
C GLY A 688 28.94 50.18 4.29
N SER A 689 29.54 49.99 5.46
CA SER A 689 30.97 50.14 5.75
C SER A 689 31.35 49.12 6.81
N ASP A 690 32.61 48.66 6.79
CA ASP A 690 33.11 47.66 7.73
C ASP A 690 32.92 48.08 9.19
N VAL A 691 32.21 47.23 9.91
CA VAL A 691 32.05 47.22 11.36
C VAL A 691 31.96 45.75 11.80
N ASP A 692 33.11 45.10 11.97
CA ASP A 692 33.28 43.78 12.61
C ASP A 692 32.64 43.72 14.02
N LYS A 693 31.32 43.53 14.05
CA LYS A 693 30.48 43.67 15.25
C LYS A 693 30.29 42.35 15.98
N PHE A 694 31.33 41.91 16.70
CA PHE A 694 31.14 40.95 17.78
C PHE A 694 30.32 41.60 18.91
N LEU A 695 29.14 41.05 19.16
CA LEU A 695 28.26 41.47 20.25
C LEU A 695 28.81 40.92 21.58
N VAL A 696 29.31 41.80 22.44
CA VAL A 696 29.82 41.42 23.77
C VAL A 696 28.98 42.10 24.84
N ASP A 697 28.32 41.31 25.68
CA ASP A 697 27.75 41.80 26.94
C ASP A 697 28.81 41.77 28.03
N SER A 698 28.99 42.88 28.72
CA SER A 698 29.87 42.98 29.89
C SER A 698 29.22 43.69 31.09
N SER A 699 27.91 43.97 31.05
CA SER A 699 27.18 44.62 32.16
C SER A 699 25.64 44.68 31.97
N GLY A 700 25.03 43.74 31.24
CA GLY A 700 23.62 43.82 30.82
C GLY A 700 23.37 44.84 29.70
N LEU A 701 24.39 45.14 28.89
CA LEU A 701 24.30 46.08 27.77
C LEU A 701 25.16 45.57 26.61
N VAL A 702 24.51 45.22 25.50
CA VAL A 702 25.20 44.78 24.29
C VAL A 702 25.91 45.96 23.63
N LYS A 703 27.24 45.85 23.47
CA LYS A 703 28.09 46.91 22.89
C LYS A 703 28.91 46.35 21.74
N TYR A 704 29.19 47.22 20.77
CA TYR A 704 30.16 46.95 19.71
C TYR A 704 31.59 47.19 20.23
N ARG A 705 32.47 46.21 20.03
CA ARG A 705 33.94 46.35 20.19
C ARG A 705 34.56 46.59 18.81
N THR A 706 35.67 47.32 18.72
CA THR A 706 36.42 47.43 17.45
C THR A 706 37.24 46.17 17.19
N GLY A 707 37.59 45.88 15.94
CA GLY A 707 38.39 44.69 15.57
C GLY A 707 39.71 44.57 16.38
N THR A 708 40.37 45.69 16.69
CA THR A 708 41.57 45.70 17.55
C THR A 708 41.28 45.32 19.00
N GLN A 709 40.13 45.72 19.54
CA GLN A 709 39.70 45.32 20.89
C GLN A 709 39.35 43.84 20.93
N VAL A 710 38.62 43.33 19.93
CA VAL A 710 38.30 41.89 19.80
C VAL A 710 39.58 41.06 19.72
N LEU A 711 40.53 41.45 18.86
CA LEU A 711 41.82 40.76 18.70
C LEU A 711 42.64 40.74 20.01
N SER A 712 42.57 41.80 20.80
CA SER A 712 43.14 41.87 22.16
C SER A 712 42.40 40.97 23.15
N ASP A 713 41.07 41.03 23.19
CA ASP A 713 40.22 40.31 24.14
C ASP A 713 40.32 38.78 23.94
N ILE A 714 40.59 38.31 22.71
CA ILE A 714 40.84 36.89 22.39
C ILE A 714 42.33 36.48 22.46
N GLY A 715 43.25 37.42 22.75
CA GLY A 715 44.69 37.15 22.85
C GLY A 715 45.39 36.81 21.53
N GLY A 716 44.83 37.22 20.38
CA GLY A 716 45.35 36.88 19.06
C GLY A 716 46.51 37.79 18.61
N ALA A 717 47.72 37.22 18.49
CA ALA A 717 48.82 37.89 17.78
C ALA A 717 48.76 37.59 16.27
N VAL A 718 48.92 38.60 15.43
CA VAL A 718 48.96 38.43 13.97
C VAL A 718 50.31 37.83 13.57
N ALA A 719 50.28 36.59 13.05
CA ALA A 719 51.44 35.94 12.47
C ALA A 719 51.34 35.94 10.94
N ASP A 720 52.41 36.39 10.29
CA ASP A 720 52.57 36.46 8.83
C ASP A 720 52.89 35.08 8.26
N ASP A 721 52.01 34.52 7.43
CA ASP A 721 52.18 33.21 6.80
C ASP A 721 52.94 33.30 5.46
N THR A 722 54.16 33.84 5.53
CA THR A 722 55.16 33.77 4.46
C THR A 722 56.44 33.05 4.90
N ALA A 723 56.40 32.36 6.05
CA ALA A 723 57.58 31.75 6.67
C ALA A 723 57.36 30.30 7.19
N TYR A 724 57.13 29.35 6.28
CA TYR A 724 57.16 27.92 6.59
C TYR A 724 58.58 27.47 7.04
N ASN A 725 58.79 27.26 8.34
CA ASN A 725 60.04 26.71 8.89
C ASN A 725 59.84 25.25 9.35
N ALA A 726 60.30 24.31 8.54
CA ALA A 726 60.10 22.86 8.68
C ALA A 726 60.82 22.16 9.86
N THR A 727 61.28 22.89 10.89
CA THR A 727 62.11 22.33 11.97
C THR A 727 61.37 21.96 13.27
N SER A 728 60.12 22.38 13.49
CA SER A 728 59.41 22.12 14.77
C SER A 728 58.54 20.85 14.81
N TRP A 729 58.43 20.07 13.72
CA TRP A 729 57.49 18.94 13.66
C TRP A 729 57.89 17.72 14.52
N ASN A 730 59.16 17.59 14.92
CA ASN A 730 59.65 16.39 15.61
C ASN A 730 59.38 16.36 17.14
N ALA A 731 58.53 17.23 17.68
CA ALA A 731 58.34 17.38 19.13
C ALA A 731 56.90 17.55 19.64
N ASN A 732 55.86 17.53 18.79
CA ASN A 732 54.47 17.67 19.25
C ASN A 732 53.68 16.36 19.07
N THR A 733 53.19 15.80 20.17
CA THR A 733 52.48 14.51 20.23
C THR A 733 50.96 14.61 20.17
N ASP A 734 50.36 15.81 20.27
CA ASP A 734 48.90 15.94 20.43
C ASP A 734 48.23 16.84 19.38
N ALA A 735 47.18 16.28 18.77
CA ALA A 735 46.19 16.89 17.85
C ALA A 735 46.69 17.39 16.47
N ALA A 736 46.57 16.53 15.45
CA ALA A 736 46.67 16.93 14.05
C ALA A 736 45.35 17.51 13.52
N THR A 737 45.37 18.72 12.94
CA THR A 737 44.23 19.27 12.19
C THR A 737 44.21 18.78 10.75
N LYS A 738 43.02 18.77 10.13
CA LYS A 738 42.75 18.20 8.79
C LYS A 738 43.63 18.79 7.66
N ASN A 739 44.20 19.99 7.86
CA ASN A 739 45.09 20.64 6.89
C ASN A 739 46.52 20.06 6.93
N ALA A 740 47.06 19.68 8.10
CA ALA A 740 48.38 19.06 8.21
C ALA A 740 48.46 17.67 7.52
N ILE A 741 47.31 17.03 7.32
CA ILE A 741 47.19 15.79 6.55
C ILE A 741 47.14 16.09 5.03
N ARG A 742 46.52 17.21 4.61
CA ARG A 742 46.41 17.59 3.18
C ARG A 742 47.79 17.91 2.59
N ASP A 743 48.59 18.72 3.25
CA ASP A 743 49.92 19.11 2.75
C ASP A 743 50.89 17.92 2.70
N LYS A 744 50.73 16.93 3.60
CA LYS A 744 51.48 15.66 3.55
C LYS A 744 51.10 14.82 2.33
N VAL A 745 49.84 14.89 1.88
CA VAL A 745 49.35 14.18 0.69
C VAL A 745 49.79 14.88 -0.60
N GLU A 746 49.72 16.21 -0.68
CA GLU A 746 50.20 16.97 -1.85
C GLU A 746 51.74 16.89 -2.02
N THR A 747 52.49 16.82 -0.92
CA THR A 747 53.94 16.52 -0.97
C THR A 747 54.27 15.06 -1.27
N MET A 748 53.31 14.13 -1.16
CA MET A 748 53.47 12.75 -1.62
C MET A 748 53.13 12.57 -3.10
N ASP A 749 52.20 13.36 -3.65
CA ASP A 749 51.89 13.35 -5.09
C ASP A 749 53.08 13.89 -5.92
N THR A 750 53.69 14.99 -5.47
CA THR A 750 54.95 15.50 -6.05
C THR A 750 56.14 14.55 -5.90
N ALA A 751 56.15 13.67 -4.88
CA ALA A 751 57.16 12.62 -4.73
C ALA A 751 56.95 11.42 -5.68
N ILE A 752 55.73 11.19 -6.17
CA ILE A 752 55.41 10.14 -7.16
C ILE A 752 55.77 10.59 -8.60
N GLY A 753 55.96 11.91 -8.82
CA GLY A 753 56.51 12.47 -10.07
C GLY A 753 57.96 12.06 -10.42
N SER A 754 58.63 11.26 -9.59
CA SER A 754 60.02 10.82 -9.80
C SER A 754 60.20 9.47 -10.51
N ASN A 755 59.17 8.88 -11.14
CA ASN A 755 59.34 7.58 -11.82
C ASN A 755 58.51 7.36 -13.11
N THR A 756 58.95 7.97 -14.20
CA THR A 756 58.98 7.42 -15.59
C THR A 756 59.60 8.50 -16.49
N THR A 757 60.79 8.35 -17.10
CA THR A 757 61.31 7.17 -17.78
C THR A 757 62.84 7.09 -17.73
N ALA A 758 63.37 5.97 -17.26
CA ALA A 758 64.38 5.28 -18.05
C ALA A 758 63.64 4.52 -19.18
N ILE A 759 64.14 4.60 -20.42
CA ILE A 759 63.65 3.84 -21.59
C ILE A 759 62.18 4.18 -21.97
N GLY A 760 61.86 4.85 -23.08
CA GLY A 760 62.63 5.06 -24.30
C GLY A 760 62.30 4.02 -25.37
N LEU A 761 61.03 3.93 -25.82
CA LEU A 761 60.59 3.32 -27.10
C LEU A 761 59.06 3.44 -27.28
N ASN A 762 58.58 4.48 -27.99
CA ASN A 762 57.74 4.34 -29.21
C ASN A 762 57.41 5.74 -29.78
N THR A 763 57.61 5.89 -31.08
CA THR A 763 57.57 7.14 -31.85
C THR A 763 56.22 7.85 -31.90
N THR A 764 56.17 9.17 -31.62
CA THR A 764 55.82 10.23 -32.62
C THR A 764 56.07 11.62 -32.03
N HIS A 765 56.94 12.43 -32.65
CA HIS A 765 57.20 13.83 -32.25
C HIS A 765 57.07 14.73 -33.49
N ARG A 766 56.35 15.86 -33.39
CA ARG A 766 56.17 16.84 -34.49
C ARG A 766 56.25 18.28 -33.95
N GLY A 767 57.31 19.01 -34.33
CA GLY A 767 57.56 20.43 -34.00
C GLY A 767 58.06 20.62 -32.56
N LEU A 768 59.27 21.10 -32.21
CA LEU A 768 60.13 22.16 -32.79
C LEU A 768 59.34 23.46 -33.02
N THR A 769 59.69 24.60 -32.40
CA THR A 769 61.02 25.27 -32.30
C THR A 769 61.41 25.67 -30.85
N SER A 770 62.59 25.36 -30.30
CA SER A 770 63.93 26.02 -30.48
C SER A 770 63.95 27.51 -30.10
N GLY A 771 64.76 28.05 -29.18
CA GLY A 771 65.84 27.57 -28.27
C GLY A 771 66.48 28.83 -27.60
N ASN A 772 67.25 28.85 -26.50
CA ASN A 772 68.12 27.85 -25.86
C ASN A 772 68.40 28.25 -24.36
N PRO A 773 69.05 27.46 -23.47
CA PRO A 773 70.48 27.19 -23.59
C PRO A 773 70.94 25.79 -23.08
N HIS A 774 71.05 24.84 -24.00
CA HIS A 774 72.27 24.05 -24.14
C HIS A 774 72.70 24.14 -25.61
N VAL A 775 73.83 24.80 -25.86
CA VAL A 775 74.42 25.14 -27.18
C VAL A 775 74.21 24.02 -28.20
N VAL A 776 73.63 24.27 -29.38
CA VAL A 776 74.33 24.87 -30.54
C VAL A 776 73.48 25.89 -31.30
N THR A 777 74.03 27.08 -31.58
CA THR A 777 73.57 27.93 -32.69
C THR A 777 74.39 27.63 -33.95
N PRO A 778 73.77 27.70 -35.14
CA PRO A 778 74.46 27.61 -36.42
C PRO A 778 75.56 28.64 -36.73
N THR A 779 76.49 29.01 -35.85
CA THR A 779 77.79 29.61 -36.28
C THR A 779 78.95 28.61 -36.13
N GLU A 780 78.73 27.53 -35.37
CA GLU A 780 79.33 26.21 -35.63
C GLU A 780 78.57 25.44 -36.75
N LEU A 781 77.55 26.08 -37.37
CA LEU A 781 77.02 25.77 -38.71
C LEU A 781 76.83 27.05 -39.59
N SER A 782 77.83 27.94 -39.64
CA SER A 782 77.99 28.93 -40.73
C SER A 782 76.92 30.05 -40.93
N LEU A 783 76.31 30.58 -39.87
CA LEU A 783 75.50 31.80 -39.87
C LEU A 783 76.30 32.93 -39.21
N VAL A 784 76.93 33.63 -40.14
CA VAL A 784 77.86 34.76 -40.10
C VAL A 784 77.36 35.96 -39.27
N ILE A 785 78.22 36.37 -38.32
CA ILE A 785 78.63 37.74 -37.92
C ILE A 785 77.53 38.79 -37.58
N GLY A 786 77.60 39.55 -36.48
CA GLY A 786 78.55 39.49 -35.37
C GLY A 786 79.04 40.85 -34.85
N THR A 787 80.16 40.78 -34.13
CA THR A 787 81.11 41.86 -33.77
C THR A 787 80.63 43.08 -33.00
N ASP A 788 79.34 43.25 -32.73
CA ASP A 788 78.93 43.96 -31.53
C ASP A 788 77.70 43.33 -30.87
N VAL A 789 77.71 43.25 -29.54
CA VAL A 789 76.55 42.80 -28.76
C VAL A 789 75.64 44.01 -28.57
N LEU A 790 75.08 44.49 -29.67
CA LEU A 790 73.99 45.44 -29.63
C LEU A 790 72.74 44.71 -29.14
N ALA A 791 72.57 44.80 -27.83
CA ALA A 791 71.28 44.64 -27.20
C ALA A 791 70.29 45.59 -27.89
N GLU A 792 69.33 45.03 -28.62
CA GLU A 792 68.00 45.61 -28.68
C GLU A 792 67.24 45.14 -27.41
N GLN A 793 67.70 45.49 -26.19
CA GLN A 793 67.32 46.75 -25.57
C GLN A 793 66.67 47.75 -26.53
N THR A 794 65.40 48.05 -26.28
CA THR A 794 64.90 49.40 -26.57
C THR A 794 65.72 50.38 -25.72
N ILE A 795 66.88 50.78 -26.25
CA ILE A 795 67.71 51.84 -25.70
C ILE A 795 66.93 53.14 -25.94
N GLY A 796 66.19 53.55 -24.92
CA GLY A 796 65.59 54.87 -24.84
C GLY A 796 66.67 55.93 -24.62
N ILE A 797 67.58 56.11 -25.58
CA ILE A 797 68.31 57.38 -25.72
C ILE A 797 67.30 58.37 -26.28
N ALA A 798 67.16 59.48 -25.56
CA ALA A 798 66.32 60.59 -25.99
C ALA A 798 67.00 61.44 -27.07
N ASP A 799 66.21 62.33 -27.66
CA ASP A 799 66.64 63.60 -28.25
C ASP A 799 67.64 63.55 -29.43
N ASN A 800 67.11 63.40 -30.65
CA ASN A 800 67.71 63.86 -31.93
C ASN A 800 69.16 63.42 -32.28
N ASN A 801 69.75 62.46 -31.57
CA ASN A 801 71.17 62.10 -31.72
C ASN A 801 71.41 60.86 -32.61
N LEU A 802 72.60 60.84 -33.22
CA LEU A 802 72.87 60.18 -34.50
C LEU A 802 73.82 58.95 -34.38
N LEU A 803 73.82 58.17 -35.46
CA LEU A 803 74.29 56.78 -35.60
C LEU A 803 75.72 56.67 -36.19
N GLU A 804 76.42 55.56 -35.92
CA GLU A 804 77.79 55.28 -36.38
C GLU A 804 77.91 55.07 -37.91
N VAL A 805 79.02 55.54 -38.49
CA VAL A 805 79.48 55.27 -39.86
C VAL A 805 81.00 55.42 -39.87
N ASP A 806 81.75 54.43 -40.38
CA ASP A 806 83.21 54.49 -40.41
C ASP A 806 83.72 55.60 -41.39
N ASP A 807 84.93 56.16 -41.20
CA ASP A 807 85.47 57.28 -42.01
C ASP A 807 86.91 57.00 -42.53
N THR A 808 87.12 57.09 -43.85
CA THR A 808 88.38 56.80 -44.58
C THR A 808 88.95 58.03 -45.24
N ASP A 809 90.20 58.31 -44.92
CA ASP A 809 91.18 58.82 -45.87
C ASP A 809 91.97 57.62 -46.42
N ALA A 810 92.54 57.69 -47.61
CA ALA A 810 93.59 56.73 -48.02
C ALA A 810 94.96 57.13 -47.42
N ALA A 811 94.93 57.70 -46.21
CA ALA A 811 96.02 58.22 -45.39
C ALA A 811 95.51 58.72 -44.00
N ASP A 812 94.45 58.17 -43.39
CA ASP A 812 94.26 56.77 -42.93
C ASP A 812 92.80 56.22 -43.00
N ASN A 813 92.63 54.90 -43.20
CA ASN A 813 91.36 54.26 -43.68
C ASN A 813 90.42 53.69 -42.59
N ASP A 814 89.07 53.73 -42.76
CA ASP A 814 88.09 52.62 -42.98
C ASP A 814 86.61 53.19 -43.01
N PHE A 815 85.67 52.90 -43.96
CA PHE A 815 84.45 53.75 -44.32
C PHE A 815 83.02 53.10 -44.26
N ALA A 816 81.99 53.81 -43.73
CA ALA A 816 80.57 53.53 -44.02
C ALA A 816 79.69 54.77 -44.29
N LYS A 817 78.47 54.49 -44.78
CA LYS A 817 77.54 55.47 -45.31
C LYS A 817 76.08 55.00 -45.21
N PHE A 818 75.23 55.79 -44.56
CA PHE A 818 73.77 55.53 -44.56
C PHE A 818 73.14 55.84 -45.91
N THR A 819 72.28 54.93 -46.38
CA THR A 819 71.45 55.13 -47.57
C THR A 819 69.99 54.99 -47.19
N ALA A 820 69.23 56.08 -47.32
CA ALA A 820 67.79 56.07 -47.14
C ALA A 820 67.07 55.65 -48.43
N ALA A 821 65.97 54.93 -48.28
CA ALA A 821 64.89 54.76 -49.25
C ALA A 821 63.57 54.73 -48.47
#